data_AF-A0A2J6RS24-F1
#
_entry.id   AF-A0A2J6RS24-F1
#
_cell.length_a   1.000
_cell.length_b   1.000
_cell.length_c   1.000
_cell.angle_alpha   90.00
_cell.angle_beta   90.00
_cell.angle_gamma   90.00
#
_symmetry.space_group_name_H-M   'P 1'
#
loop_
_entity.id
_entity.type
_entity.pdbx_description
1 polymer ?
#
loop_
_entity_poly.entity_id
_entity_poly.type
_entity_poly.pdbx_seq_one_letter_code
_entity_poly.pdbx_strand_id
1 'polypeptide(L)'
;MDVSTFFDTEFGLELSAEPVEDRDALKKGRQSLGLSRDYVPGWDSRDAFREYFQNWMDGMIDTQNVSREDINIMIRENKNDWVATAHRPVSEEMLGFIRFDKAKGVLELTNFNAQLSRKALDIGVTSKRSSAGQAGTHGEGFKVASLVMARKGYQVRYESARFYWSFQFGGRDKRHLYCHLTPVSDTQITKRLEEESNRKMNGHPRDLKGNICEDVTVKVGKVYSSKGSEIGFSMFKDWIKVSFALNRPKQVFKTANGDLVMDQDFSGKMYLKGLFLKRKSGTRTLKFGYNFYEGEVNRDRQQMSDSRKEAATFAKIWAEAIEKGEEGVVNEYTRMLREEETKKWADVNLSSEYMTNNTALAVWKHMIEGKTSSTIFFYSKKTEAQDVGVISRCLKKQPVALPYSLWEPLYKFGLVRTPEEQRHHKLHNAPISDIEQTSYAKAIERSLRAILALDERTQDLVIVFKGGADADLDLLLQESTLFINDKWLDFEESHLKVPCWLSRHGVTRHDMPCDHIITRLYDLILAELKKGPASQTDNPVQSNDILRLTVSDSLRQMPRMIEISQGQSPGELVTTWTILEKELVFKMYGFDLRCQVTLHRESTCSKKKADALFYNKLSGGKDEADLMDWLPADQTYVAECGCQFQFVSQGASGAAFKGLDLEEKYFPMVARDYDQAFFGVPPEAIQPAAPMAPATPAPESAPTPNKSPITRLLLTSAASQFNGTLSSGFSLGCGNDEENEEARNMGGVPHSDSGQGDASSMTLNDEQQRFRSVSLKLQQKEHELATALDSLDSIGLELRQNKADTEAQKQDLESRIEDLEGEIQRLQETQNETNTRCAELSGTNNTLQAKLKQFQAEKIELASRVHRLADVEMSRVKTNPASQSRQHIHYLQGLSVTVQGVLDLPSREAITVTLQGVLGMIQGVLNLGARPPVQSSGIKREQVKHEEVKREGVKRERVKDENDHDLYSSHPKRRKQAEPIDLTE
;
A
#
# COMPACT_ATOMS: atom_id res chain seq x y z
N MET A 1 -94.61 -17.25 -38.63
CA MET A 1 -95.26 -17.69 -37.39
C MET A 1 -94.23 -17.46 -36.30
N ASP A 2 -94.06 -16.25 -35.76
CA ASP A 2 -95.03 -15.32 -35.17
C ASP A 2 -95.51 -15.80 -33.78
N VAL A 3 -95.53 -14.84 -32.84
CA VAL A 3 -96.28 -14.83 -31.56
C VAL A 3 -95.67 -15.71 -30.43
N SER A 4 -95.00 -15.16 -29.40
CA SER A 4 -95.56 -14.48 -28.20
C SER A 4 -96.43 -15.46 -27.35
N THR A 5 -96.47 -15.52 -26.00
CA THR A 5 -96.32 -14.53 -24.94
C THR A 5 -96.62 -15.15 -23.55
N PHE A 6 -96.11 -14.49 -22.49
CA PHE A 6 -96.61 -14.36 -21.09
C PHE A 6 -96.73 -15.62 -20.20
N PHE A 7 -96.17 -15.64 -18.98
CA PHE A 7 -96.58 -14.79 -17.86
C PHE A 7 -95.47 -14.34 -16.88
N ASP A 8 -95.74 -13.17 -16.30
CA ASP A 8 -95.11 -12.38 -15.22
C ASP A 8 -94.82 -13.18 -13.92
N THR A 9 -93.97 -12.78 -12.96
CA THR A 9 -94.05 -11.54 -12.18
C THR A 9 -92.81 -11.32 -11.30
N GLU A 10 -92.56 -10.04 -11.00
CA GLU A 10 -91.46 -9.40 -10.27
C GLU A 10 -91.19 -9.89 -8.84
N PHE A 11 -89.91 -9.86 -8.45
CA PHE A 11 -89.45 -9.20 -7.21
C PHE A 11 -88.00 -8.72 -7.42
N GLY A 12 -87.82 -7.40 -7.44
CA GLY A 12 -86.52 -6.75 -7.67
C GLY A 12 -85.59 -6.82 -6.46
N LEU A 13 -84.32 -7.11 -6.74
CA LEU A 13 -83.17 -6.66 -5.96
C LEU A 13 -82.07 -6.29 -6.98
N GLU A 14 -81.90 -4.97 -7.17
CA GLU A 14 -80.77 -4.38 -7.89
C GLU A 14 -79.45 -4.81 -7.23
N LEU A 15 -78.68 -5.63 -7.91
CA LEU A 15 -77.24 -5.75 -7.71
C LEU A 15 -76.57 -4.99 -8.84
N SER A 16 -76.14 -3.76 -8.54
CA SER A 16 -75.24 -2.98 -9.38
C SER A 16 -73.90 -3.72 -9.53
N ALA A 17 -73.81 -4.56 -10.57
CA ALA A 17 -72.54 -5.08 -11.04
C ALA A 17 -71.78 -3.92 -11.72
N GLU A 18 -70.94 -3.20 -10.97
CA GLU A 18 -69.93 -2.36 -11.60
C GLU A 18 -69.01 -3.25 -12.46
N PRO A 19 -68.78 -2.92 -13.74
CA PRO A 19 -67.83 -3.66 -14.56
C PRO A 19 -66.43 -3.43 -13.97
N VAL A 20 -65.76 -4.52 -13.59
CA VAL A 20 -64.35 -4.50 -13.21
C VAL A 20 -63.55 -3.97 -14.42
N GLU A 21 -63.24 -2.68 -14.42
CA GLU A 21 -62.36 -2.10 -15.43
C GLU A 21 -60.97 -2.73 -15.30
N ASP A 22 -60.54 -3.43 -16.35
CA ASP A 22 -59.15 -3.87 -16.47
C ASP A 22 -58.23 -2.63 -16.52
N ARG A 23 -57.65 -2.29 -15.37
CA ARG A 23 -56.75 -1.14 -15.18
C ARG A 23 -55.46 -1.25 -16.01
N ASP A 24 -55.13 -2.45 -16.50
CA ASP A 24 -53.89 -2.72 -17.23
C ASP A 24 -54.03 -2.63 -18.76
N ALA A 25 -55.26 -2.50 -19.28
CA ALA A 25 -55.53 -2.38 -20.71
C ALA A 25 -55.11 -1.01 -21.28
N LEU A 26 -54.52 -1.02 -22.48
CA LEU A 26 -54.19 0.22 -23.21
C LEU A 26 -55.47 0.88 -23.74
N LYS A 27 -55.79 2.06 -23.23
CA LYS A 27 -56.91 2.90 -23.69
C LYS A 27 -56.40 4.23 -24.24
N LYS A 28 -57.15 4.84 -25.16
CA LYS A 28 -56.88 6.20 -25.62
C LYS A 28 -56.92 7.15 -24.43
N GLY A 29 -55.88 7.95 -24.22
CA GLY A 29 -55.82 8.82 -23.06
C GLY A 29 -54.50 9.56 -22.92
N ARG A 30 -54.38 10.33 -21.83
CA ARG A 30 -53.18 11.08 -21.48
C ARG A 30 -52.80 10.74 -20.04
N GLN A 31 -51.57 10.25 -19.84
CA GLN A 31 -51.04 9.85 -18.53
C GLN A 31 -49.97 10.83 -18.07
N SER A 32 -50.10 11.36 -16.85
CA SER A 32 -49.02 12.11 -16.19
C SER A 32 -47.93 11.15 -15.72
N LEU A 33 -46.67 11.53 -15.91
CA LEU A 33 -45.52 10.70 -15.50
C LEU A 33 -44.88 11.19 -14.20
N GLY A 34 -45.38 12.28 -13.59
CA GLY A 34 -44.81 12.84 -12.37
C GLY A 34 -43.40 13.45 -12.52
N LEU A 35 -42.92 13.62 -13.76
CA LEU A 35 -41.62 14.21 -14.06
C LEU A 35 -41.77 15.66 -14.50
N SER A 36 -41.14 16.59 -13.77
CA SER A 36 -41.10 18.01 -14.13
C SER A 36 -40.05 18.28 -15.22
N ARG A 37 -40.23 19.34 -16.00
CA ARG A 37 -39.33 19.73 -17.10
C ARG A 37 -37.88 19.86 -16.64
N ASP A 38 -37.65 20.30 -15.41
CA ASP A 38 -36.31 20.53 -14.86
C ASP A 38 -35.75 19.31 -14.10
N TYR A 39 -36.46 18.18 -14.11
CA TYR A 39 -35.94 16.90 -13.59
C TYR A 39 -34.65 16.51 -14.33
N VAL A 40 -33.66 16.00 -13.60
CA VAL A 40 -32.29 15.71 -14.09
C VAL A 40 -31.70 16.86 -14.94
N PRO A 41 -31.46 18.05 -14.35
CA PRO A 41 -31.05 19.24 -15.10
C PRO A 41 -29.69 19.07 -15.78
N GLY A 42 -28.81 18.24 -15.21
CA GLY A 42 -27.48 17.95 -15.76
C GLY A 42 -27.45 16.97 -16.95
N TRP A 43 -28.59 16.34 -17.31
CA TRP A 43 -28.67 15.41 -18.43
C TRP A 43 -28.84 16.13 -19.78
N ASP A 44 -28.03 15.74 -20.76
CA ASP A 44 -28.10 16.20 -22.14
C ASP A 44 -28.63 15.12 -23.11
N SER A 45 -28.68 15.44 -24.41
CA SER A 45 -29.19 14.50 -25.42
C SER A 45 -28.36 13.23 -25.57
N ARG A 46 -27.07 13.23 -25.20
CA ARG A 46 -26.22 12.03 -25.17
C ARG A 46 -26.63 11.10 -24.03
N ASP A 47 -26.95 11.65 -22.86
CA ASP A 47 -27.47 10.88 -21.73
C ASP A 47 -28.80 10.20 -22.09
N ALA A 48 -29.69 10.94 -22.76
CA ALA A 48 -30.95 10.38 -23.25
C ALA A 48 -30.74 9.30 -24.32
N PHE A 49 -29.81 9.51 -25.26
CA PHE A 49 -29.49 8.51 -26.27
C PHE A 49 -28.88 7.24 -25.67
N ARG A 50 -28.03 7.35 -24.64
CA ARG A 50 -27.50 6.21 -23.88
C ARG A 50 -28.63 5.34 -23.34
N GLU A 51 -29.66 5.93 -22.75
CA GLU A 51 -30.83 5.20 -22.25
C GLU A 51 -31.65 4.56 -23.40
N TYR A 52 -31.81 5.22 -24.55
CA TYR A 52 -32.46 4.60 -25.70
C TYR A 52 -31.68 3.41 -26.23
N PHE A 53 -30.36 3.55 -26.39
CA PHE A 53 -29.49 2.45 -26.82
C PHE A 53 -29.49 1.29 -25.81
N GLN A 54 -29.50 1.60 -24.51
CA GLN A 54 -29.61 0.57 -23.49
C GLN A 54 -30.96 -0.16 -23.56
N ASN A 55 -32.08 0.56 -23.70
CA ASN A 55 -33.39 -0.08 -23.84
C ASN A 55 -33.49 -0.89 -25.14
N TRP A 56 -32.84 -0.45 -26.21
CA TRP A 56 -32.71 -1.19 -27.46
C TRP A 56 -31.99 -2.53 -27.22
N MET A 57 -30.78 -2.51 -26.62
CA MET A 57 -30.04 -3.73 -26.27
C MET A 57 -30.79 -4.64 -25.29
N ASP A 58 -31.25 -4.09 -24.15
CA ASP A 58 -31.92 -4.86 -23.10
C ASP A 58 -33.22 -5.50 -23.62
N GLY A 59 -33.97 -4.78 -24.47
CA GLY A 59 -35.20 -5.32 -25.03
C GLY A 59 -34.95 -6.45 -26.04
N MET A 60 -33.84 -6.45 -26.77
CA MET A 60 -33.46 -7.61 -27.60
C MET A 60 -33.04 -8.81 -26.76
N ILE A 61 -32.26 -8.58 -25.69
CA ILE A 61 -31.84 -9.63 -24.75
C ILE A 61 -33.06 -10.31 -24.12
N ASP A 62 -34.02 -9.52 -23.65
CA ASP A 62 -35.23 -9.98 -22.95
C ASP A 62 -36.17 -10.76 -23.90
N THR A 63 -36.42 -10.24 -25.11
CA THR A 63 -37.39 -10.86 -26.02
C THR A 63 -36.84 -12.04 -26.82
N GLN A 64 -35.54 -12.03 -27.12
CA GLN A 64 -34.90 -13.02 -28.00
C GLN A 64 -34.07 -14.07 -27.23
N ASN A 65 -34.00 -13.94 -25.90
CA ASN A 65 -33.24 -14.80 -24.99
C ASN A 65 -31.79 -15.00 -25.47
N VAL A 66 -31.12 -13.89 -25.78
CA VAL A 66 -29.72 -13.85 -26.24
C VAL A 66 -28.85 -13.18 -25.19
N SER A 67 -27.59 -13.62 -25.06
CA SER A 67 -26.60 -12.87 -24.28
C SER A 67 -26.23 -11.57 -25.00
N ARG A 68 -25.65 -10.60 -24.28
CA ARG A 68 -25.23 -9.32 -24.86
C ARG A 68 -24.05 -9.51 -25.80
N GLU A 69 -23.18 -10.45 -25.48
CA GLU A 69 -21.95 -10.80 -26.20
C GLU A 69 -22.28 -11.50 -27.52
N ASP A 70 -23.42 -12.19 -27.59
CA ASP A 70 -23.95 -12.84 -28.77
C ASP A 70 -24.78 -11.91 -29.68
N ILE A 71 -24.64 -10.58 -29.57
CA ILE A 71 -25.30 -9.64 -30.48
C ILE A 71 -24.25 -8.99 -31.39
N ASN A 72 -24.26 -9.35 -32.69
CA ASN A 72 -23.39 -8.72 -33.66
C ASN A 72 -24.06 -7.47 -34.26
N ILE A 73 -23.45 -6.30 -34.06
CA ILE A 73 -23.95 -5.03 -34.60
C ILE A 73 -23.20 -4.66 -35.89
N MET A 74 -23.89 -4.60 -37.02
CA MET A 74 -23.31 -4.15 -38.29
C MET A 74 -23.70 -2.70 -38.57
N ILE A 75 -22.73 -1.86 -38.94
CA ILE A 75 -22.95 -0.44 -39.19
C ILE A 75 -22.72 -0.14 -40.66
N ARG A 76 -23.67 0.57 -41.27
CA ARG A 76 -23.57 1.10 -42.63
C ARG A 76 -23.97 2.56 -42.67
N GLU A 77 -23.19 3.35 -43.38
CA GLU A 77 -23.47 4.76 -43.62
C GLU A 77 -23.52 5.03 -45.12
N ASN A 78 -24.60 5.67 -45.57
CA ASN A 78 -24.73 6.12 -46.96
C ASN A 78 -25.13 7.61 -47.01
N LYS A 79 -25.40 8.14 -48.21
CA LYS A 79 -25.73 9.57 -48.40
C LYS A 79 -27.01 10.00 -47.68
N ASN A 80 -27.98 9.10 -47.56
CA ASN A 80 -29.31 9.40 -47.03
C ASN A 80 -29.45 9.02 -45.56
N ASP A 81 -28.85 7.90 -45.15
CA ASP A 81 -29.10 7.28 -43.87
C ASP A 81 -27.81 6.78 -43.20
N TRP A 82 -27.82 6.74 -41.87
CA TRP A 82 -26.90 5.93 -41.06
C TRP A 82 -27.69 4.82 -40.39
N VAL A 83 -27.21 3.58 -40.44
CA VAL A 83 -27.92 2.41 -39.92
C VAL A 83 -26.98 1.51 -39.13
N ALA A 84 -27.43 1.05 -37.96
CA ALA A 84 -26.87 -0.07 -37.25
C ALA A 84 -27.91 -1.20 -37.14
N THR A 85 -27.58 -2.41 -37.57
CA THR A 85 -28.46 -3.59 -37.46
C THR A 85 -27.86 -4.59 -36.47
N ALA A 86 -28.69 -5.13 -35.57
CA ALA A 86 -28.29 -6.17 -34.62
C ALA A 86 -28.68 -7.54 -35.17
N HIS A 87 -27.75 -8.49 -35.14
CA HIS A 87 -27.92 -9.84 -35.70
C HIS A 87 -27.55 -10.91 -34.68
N ARG A 88 -28.25 -12.05 -34.75
CA ARG A 88 -27.84 -13.28 -34.04
C ARG A 88 -26.57 -13.86 -34.70
N PRO A 89 -25.59 -14.38 -33.94
CA PRO A 89 -24.27 -14.72 -34.50
C PRO A 89 -24.31 -15.92 -35.45
N VAL A 90 -25.21 -16.87 -35.20
CA VAL A 90 -25.29 -18.13 -35.95
C VAL A 90 -26.29 -18.07 -37.10
N SER A 91 -27.48 -17.50 -36.89
CA SER A 91 -28.53 -17.45 -37.91
C SER A 91 -28.49 -16.21 -38.80
N GLU A 92 -27.66 -15.21 -38.44
CA GLU A 92 -27.64 -13.86 -39.03
C GLU A 92 -29.01 -13.15 -39.05
N GLU A 93 -29.99 -13.66 -38.31
CA GLU A 93 -31.31 -13.06 -38.22
C GLU A 93 -31.23 -11.69 -37.56
N MET A 94 -31.85 -10.68 -38.19
CA MET A 94 -31.92 -9.33 -37.65
C MET A 94 -32.88 -9.28 -36.46
N LEU A 95 -32.38 -8.82 -35.31
CA LEU A 95 -33.13 -8.71 -34.05
C LEU A 95 -33.73 -7.30 -33.85
N GLY A 96 -33.15 -6.31 -34.51
CA GLY A 96 -33.56 -4.91 -34.42
C GLY A 96 -32.58 -4.01 -35.16
N PHE A 97 -32.91 -2.73 -35.24
CA PHE A 97 -32.06 -1.73 -35.89
C PHE A 97 -32.14 -0.35 -35.25
N ILE A 98 -31.10 0.45 -35.50
CA ILE A 98 -31.06 1.89 -35.28
C ILE A 98 -30.88 2.54 -36.64
N ARG A 99 -31.72 3.51 -36.98
CA ARG A 99 -31.65 4.26 -38.24
C ARG A 99 -31.71 5.75 -37.95
N PHE A 100 -30.86 6.49 -38.64
CA PHE A 100 -30.90 7.94 -38.68
C PHE A 100 -31.12 8.40 -40.11
N ASP A 101 -32.27 9.00 -40.38
CA ASP A 101 -32.63 9.62 -41.67
C ASP A 101 -32.01 11.04 -41.71
N LYS A 102 -30.97 11.23 -42.53
CA LYS A 102 -30.20 12.48 -42.60
C LYS A 102 -31.02 13.63 -43.18
N ALA A 103 -31.97 13.34 -44.06
CA ALA A 103 -32.80 14.34 -44.71
C ALA A 103 -33.91 14.86 -43.78
N LYS A 104 -34.47 13.99 -42.93
CA LYS A 104 -35.53 14.36 -41.98
C LYS A 104 -35.01 14.74 -40.59
N GLY A 105 -33.77 14.39 -40.28
CA GLY A 105 -33.21 14.53 -38.94
C GLY A 105 -34.00 13.74 -37.90
N VAL A 106 -34.37 12.50 -38.24
CA VAL A 106 -35.16 11.59 -37.39
C VAL A 106 -34.33 10.36 -37.04
N LEU A 107 -34.24 10.09 -35.75
CA LEU A 107 -33.66 8.89 -35.17
C LEU A 107 -34.77 7.87 -34.90
N GLU A 108 -34.56 6.63 -35.32
CA GLU A 108 -35.44 5.49 -35.12
C GLU A 108 -34.65 4.36 -34.46
N LEU A 109 -35.16 3.77 -33.38
CA LEU A 109 -34.65 2.53 -32.79
C LEU A 109 -35.80 1.53 -32.68
N THR A 110 -35.60 0.33 -33.22
CA THR A 110 -36.61 -0.72 -33.28
C THR A 110 -36.09 -2.02 -32.67
N ASN A 111 -36.87 -2.59 -31.75
CA ASN A 111 -36.70 -3.94 -31.24
C ASN A 111 -37.83 -4.82 -31.78
N PHE A 112 -37.46 -5.88 -32.50
CA PHE A 112 -38.45 -6.82 -33.01
C PHE A 112 -39.01 -7.71 -31.90
N ASN A 113 -40.30 -8.01 -32.00
CA ASN A 113 -41.05 -8.85 -31.06
C ASN A 113 -41.10 -8.30 -29.61
N ALA A 114 -40.76 -7.02 -29.42
CA ALA A 114 -40.90 -6.33 -28.13
C ALA A 114 -42.25 -5.63 -28.05
N GLN A 115 -42.81 -5.50 -26.84
CA GLN A 115 -44.02 -4.70 -26.61
C GLN A 115 -43.97 -3.90 -25.31
N LEU A 116 -44.55 -2.70 -25.34
CA LEU A 116 -44.81 -1.86 -24.17
C LEU A 116 -46.25 -2.10 -23.67
N SER A 117 -46.36 -2.40 -22.38
CA SER A 117 -47.64 -2.49 -21.66
C SER A 117 -47.94 -1.18 -20.92
N ARG A 118 -49.20 -0.99 -20.47
CA ARG A 118 -49.60 0.21 -19.71
C ARG A 118 -48.75 0.40 -18.45
N LYS A 119 -48.38 -0.69 -17.77
CA LYS A 119 -47.52 -0.69 -16.57
C LYS A 119 -46.16 -0.03 -16.80
N ALA A 120 -45.68 -0.01 -18.04
CA ALA A 120 -44.43 0.66 -18.38
C ALA A 120 -44.46 2.17 -18.09
N LEU A 121 -45.63 2.81 -17.97
CA LEU A 121 -45.74 4.24 -17.60
C LEU A 121 -45.73 4.50 -16.10
N ASP A 122 -45.87 3.46 -15.28
CA ASP A 122 -45.90 3.63 -13.82
C ASP A 122 -44.47 3.82 -13.27
N ILE A 123 -44.34 4.63 -12.23
CA ILE A 123 -43.04 4.90 -11.58
C ILE A 123 -42.66 3.71 -10.69
N GLY A 124 -41.39 3.33 -10.67
CA GLY A 124 -40.87 2.23 -9.84
C GLY A 124 -41.14 0.80 -10.33
N VAL A 125 -41.92 0.61 -11.41
CA VAL A 125 -42.15 -0.71 -12.02
C VAL A 125 -40.98 -1.07 -12.94
N THR A 126 -40.32 -2.19 -12.66
CA THR A 126 -39.19 -2.69 -13.47
C THR A 126 -39.13 -4.22 -13.38
N SER A 127 -38.96 -4.88 -14.52
CA SER A 127 -38.68 -6.32 -14.61
C SER A 127 -37.20 -6.65 -14.32
N LYS A 128 -36.35 -5.63 -14.15
CA LYS A 128 -34.89 -5.74 -14.18
C LYS A 128 -34.20 -5.88 -12.81
N ARG A 129 -34.96 -5.99 -11.70
CA ARG A 129 -34.40 -5.96 -10.32
C ARG A 129 -33.57 -7.19 -9.94
N SER A 130 -33.66 -8.30 -10.68
CA SER A 130 -33.00 -9.57 -10.37
C SER A 130 -32.15 -10.17 -11.50
N SER A 131 -31.97 -9.46 -12.63
CA SER A 131 -31.28 -9.99 -13.82
C SER A 131 -29.87 -9.43 -13.96
N ALA A 132 -28.85 -10.23 -13.61
CA ALA A 132 -27.43 -9.85 -13.64
C ALA A 132 -26.89 -9.41 -15.03
N GLY A 133 -27.57 -9.83 -16.11
CA GLY A 133 -27.21 -9.48 -17.50
C GLY A 133 -27.77 -8.14 -18.00
N GLN A 134 -28.68 -7.48 -17.27
CA GLN A 134 -29.28 -6.22 -17.68
C GLN A 134 -28.61 -5.04 -16.97
N ALA A 135 -28.29 -3.98 -17.71
CA ALA A 135 -27.50 -2.89 -17.16
C ALA A 135 -28.31 -1.89 -16.30
N GLY A 136 -29.65 -2.01 -16.18
CA GLY A 136 -30.53 -1.00 -15.58
C GLY A 136 -31.43 -1.53 -14.45
N THR A 137 -31.61 -0.75 -13.38
CA THR A 137 -32.22 -1.21 -12.11
C THR A 137 -33.59 -0.62 -11.76
N HIS A 138 -34.03 0.48 -12.41
CA HIS A 138 -35.17 1.30 -11.93
C HIS A 138 -36.41 1.36 -12.85
N GLY A 139 -36.33 0.94 -14.12
CA GLY A 139 -37.48 0.96 -15.06
C GLY A 139 -37.96 2.35 -15.54
N GLU A 140 -37.21 3.40 -15.20
CA GLU A 140 -37.56 4.80 -15.49
C GLU A 140 -36.81 5.38 -16.70
N GLY A 141 -35.74 4.72 -17.16
CA GLY A 141 -34.77 5.28 -18.12
C GLY A 141 -35.39 5.83 -19.40
N PHE A 142 -36.34 5.11 -20.01
CA PHE A 142 -36.98 5.56 -21.25
C PHE A 142 -37.90 6.79 -21.04
N LYS A 143 -38.49 6.94 -19.85
CA LYS A 143 -39.31 8.11 -19.48
C LYS A 143 -38.43 9.34 -19.33
N VAL A 144 -37.33 9.18 -18.61
CA VAL A 144 -36.34 10.25 -18.37
C VAL A 144 -35.66 10.65 -19.69
N ALA A 145 -35.29 9.70 -20.55
CA ALA A 145 -34.77 10.00 -21.89
C ALA A 145 -35.77 10.81 -22.73
N SER A 146 -37.05 10.41 -22.69
CA SER A 146 -38.13 11.13 -23.40
C SER A 146 -38.34 12.53 -22.85
N LEU A 147 -38.19 12.73 -21.54
CA LEU A 147 -38.19 14.05 -20.90
C LEU A 147 -37.10 14.96 -21.45
N VAL A 148 -35.86 14.46 -21.46
CA VAL A 148 -34.68 15.23 -21.87
C VAL A 148 -34.78 15.62 -23.35
N MET A 149 -35.20 14.70 -24.22
CA MET A 149 -35.40 14.99 -25.64
C MET A 149 -36.54 16.00 -25.87
N ALA A 150 -37.68 15.84 -25.19
CA ALA A 150 -38.79 16.79 -25.26
C ALA A 150 -38.35 18.19 -24.75
N ARG A 151 -37.53 18.25 -23.70
CA ARG A 151 -36.98 19.51 -23.14
C ARG A 151 -36.13 20.26 -24.15
N LYS A 152 -35.41 19.54 -25.01
CA LYS A 152 -34.59 20.07 -26.10
C LYS A 152 -35.39 20.41 -27.37
N GLY A 153 -36.70 20.23 -27.36
CA GLY A 153 -37.58 20.59 -28.50
C GLY A 153 -37.71 19.49 -29.56
N TYR A 154 -37.21 18.29 -29.31
CA TYR A 154 -37.44 17.13 -30.17
C TYR A 154 -38.81 16.51 -29.88
N GLN A 155 -39.43 15.95 -30.92
CA GLN A 155 -40.63 15.15 -30.73
C GLN A 155 -40.24 13.71 -30.44
N VAL A 156 -40.84 13.12 -29.42
CA VAL A 156 -40.62 11.71 -29.05
C VAL A 156 -41.92 10.95 -29.20
N ARG A 157 -41.87 9.85 -29.96
CA ARG A 157 -43.00 8.94 -30.15
C ARG A 157 -42.53 7.49 -30.08
N TYR A 158 -43.22 6.67 -29.31
CA TYR A 158 -43.10 5.22 -29.41
C TYR A 158 -44.28 4.67 -30.20
N GLU A 159 -44.01 3.65 -30.99
CA GLU A 159 -44.96 2.85 -31.74
C GLU A 159 -44.89 1.44 -31.17
N SER A 160 -45.94 0.99 -30.49
CA SER A 160 -45.98 -0.33 -29.86
C SER A 160 -47.43 -0.73 -29.55
N ALA A 161 -47.72 -2.03 -29.60
CA ALA A 161 -48.98 -2.62 -29.19
C ALA A 161 -50.21 -1.93 -29.85
N ARG A 162 -50.10 -1.52 -31.11
CA ARG A 162 -51.13 -0.78 -31.88
C ARG A 162 -51.42 0.65 -31.41
N PHE A 163 -50.56 1.22 -30.56
CA PHE A 163 -50.68 2.60 -30.06
C PHE A 163 -49.48 3.46 -30.45
N TYR A 164 -49.76 4.74 -30.67
CA TYR A 164 -48.76 5.82 -30.62
C TYR A 164 -48.68 6.39 -29.21
N TRP A 165 -47.46 6.45 -28.67
CA TRP A 165 -47.14 6.94 -27.33
C TRP A 165 -46.32 8.23 -27.48
N SER A 166 -46.99 9.38 -27.47
CA SER A 166 -46.33 10.67 -27.75
C SER A 166 -46.05 11.43 -26.45
N PHE A 167 -44.78 11.77 -26.23
CA PHE A 167 -44.33 12.45 -25.01
C PHE A 167 -44.26 13.96 -25.24
N GLN A 168 -44.99 14.71 -24.42
CA GLN A 168 -45.10 16.17 -24.56
C GLN A 168 -45.30 16.82 -23.19
N PHE A 169 -44.81 18.06 -23.05
CA PHE A 169 -45.13 18.87 -21.88
C PHE A 169 -46.56 19.40 -21.97
N GLY A 170 -47.30 19.24 -20.88
CA GLY A 170 -48.69 19.66 -20.79
C GLY A 170 -49.02 20.23 -19.41
N GLY A 171 -50.28 20.56 -19.20
CA GLY A 171 -50.75 21.29 -18.00
C GLY A 171 -50.84 22.80 -18.28
N ARG A 172 -51.41 23.56 -17.34
CA ARG A 172 -51.59 25.02 -17.50
C ARG A 172 -50.26 25.76 -17.68
N ASP A 173 -49.20 25.24 -17.06
CA ASP A 173 -47.86 25.82 -17.03
C ASP A 173 -46.86 25.12 -17.99
N LYS A 174 -47.28 24.04 -18.67
CA LYS A 174 -46.42 23.17 -19.50
C LYS A 174 -45.14 22.70 -18.79
N ARG A 175 -45.20 22.47 -17.47
CA ARG A 175 -44.03 22.04 -16.68
C ARG A 175 -43.93 20.54 -16.49
N HIS A 176 -44.97 19.77 -16.76
CA HIS A 176 -44.99 18.33 -16.48
C HIS A 176 -45.03 17.49 -17.75
N LEU A 177 -44.29 16.38 -17.76
CA LEU A 177 -44.26 15.46 -18.89
C LEU A 177 -45.48 14.53 -18.88
N TYR A 178 -46.14 14.42 -20.02
CA TYR A 178 -47.26 13.51 -20.23
C TYR A 178 -46.97 12.57 -21.40
N CYS A 179 -47.47 11.33 -21.28
CA CYS A 179 -47.58 10.39 -22.38
C CYS A 179 -49.01 10.41 -22.94
N HIS A 180 -49.16 10.67 -24.24
CA HIS A 180 -50.44 10.62 -24.95
C HIS A 180 -50.52 9.30 -25.71
N LEU A 181 -51.51 8.47 -25.35
CA LEU A 181 -51.82 7.20 -25.98
C LEU A 181 -52.89 7.41 -27.04
N THR A 182 -52.54 7.18 -28.31
CA THR A 182 -53.46 7.27 -29.45
C THR A 182 -53.50 5.94 -30.19
N PRO A 183 -54.65 5.26 -30.27
CA PRO A 183 -54.76 4.03 -31.04
C PRO A 183 -54.56 4.32 -32.53
N VAL A 184 -53.93 3.39 -33.24
CA VAL A 184 -53.86 3.45 -34.70
C VAL A 184 -55.20 3.00 -35.28
N SER A 185 -55.65 3.65 -36.36
CA SER A 185 -56.89 3.28 -37.03
C SER A 185 -56.84 1.83 -37.53
N ASP A 186 -57.93 1.08 -37.36
CA ASP A 186 -57.98 -0.33 -37.74
C ASP A 186 -57.64 -0.57 -39.21
N THR A 187 -58.03 0.32 -40.12
CA THR A 187 -57.67 0.26 -41.55
C THR A 187 -56.15 0.26 -41.79
N GLN A 188 -55.40 1.04 -41.01
CA GLN A 188 -53.94 1.08 -41.10
C GLN A 188 -53.31 -0.16 -40.46
N ILE A 189 -53.91 -0.71 -39.40
CA ILE A 189 -53.43 -1.94 -38.77
C ILE A 189 -53.64 -3.13 -39.70
N THR A 190 -54.83 -3.30 -40.27
CA THR A 190 -55.14 -4.39 -41.21
C THR A 190 -54.19 -4.36 -42.40
N LYS A 191 -53.99 -3.19 -43.03
CA LYS A 191 -53.05 -3.05 -44.14
C LYS A 191 -51.61 -3.45 -43.75
N ARG A 192 -51.13 -3.02 -42.58
CA ARG A 192 -49.78 -3.37 -42.10
C ARG A 192 -49.64 -4.85 -41.76
N LEU A 193 -50.69 -5.49 -41.23
CA LEU A 193 -50.72 -6.92 -40.97
C LEU A 193 -50.73 -7.75 -42.26
N GLU A 194 -51.47 -7.30 -43.27
CA GLU A 194 -51.46 -7.93 -44.61
C GLU A 194 -50.08 -7.82 -45.28
N GLU A 195 -49.47 -6.63 -45.28
CA GLU A 195 -48.10 -6.42 -45.78
C GLU A 195 -47.10 -7.37 -45.09
N GLU A 196 -47.19 -7.49 -43.77
CA GLU A 196 -46.29 -8.35 -42.99
C GLU A 196 -46.56 -9.84 -43.18
N SER A 197 -47.83 -10.25 -43.29
CA SER A 197 -48.23 -11.63 -43.59
C SER A 197 -47.72 -12.07 -44.97
N ASN A 198 -47.88 -11.21 -45.97
CA ASN A 198 -47.36 -11.44 -47.32
C ASN A 198 -45.82 -11.55 -47.33
N ARG A 199 -45.12 -10.71 -46.55
CA ARG A 199 -43.66 -10.81 -46.38
C ARG A 199 -43.27 -12.17 -45.79
N LYS A 200 -43.93 -12.59 -44.70
CA LYS A 200 -43.69 -13.87 -44.01
C LYS A 200 -43.98 -15.06 -44.94
N MET A 201 -45.09 -15.04 -45.68
CA MET A 201 -45.46 -16.09 -46.66
C MET A 201 -44.44 -16.23 -47.79
N ASN A 202 -43.88 -15.11 -48.26
CA ASN A 202 -42.90 -15.10 -49.34
C ASN A 202 -41.46 -15.35 -48.86
N GLY A 203 -41.23 -15.59 -47.56
CA GLY A 203 -39.90 -15.85 -47.00
C GLY A 203 -38.92 -14.69 -47.07
N HIS A 204 -39.40 -13.45 -47.30
CA HIS A 204 -38.53 -12.29 -47.38
C HIS A 204 -37.97 -11.93 -45.99
N PRO A 205 -36.69 -11.53 -45.87
CA PRO A 205 -36.12 -11.08 -44.60
C PRO A 205 -36.84 -9.82 -44.07
N ARG A 206 -36.65 -9.50 -42.79
CA ARG A 206 -37.17 -8.26 -42.18
C ARG A 206 -36.53 -7.04 -42.85
N ASP A 207 -37.35 -6.04 -43.16
CA ASP A 207 -36.89 -4.73 -43.63
C ASP A 207 -36.53 -3.80 -42.46
N LEU A 208 -35.90 -2.65 -42.77
CA LEU A 208 -35.68 -1.54 -41.81
C LEU A 208 -36.98 -0.77 -41.52
N LYS A 209 -38.02 -1.47 -41.10
CA LYS A 209 -39.35 -0.94 -40.79
C LYS A 209 -39.96 -1.73 -39.64
N GLY A 210 -40.29 -1.06 -38.54
CA GLY A 210 -40.95 -1.70 -37.40
C GLY A 210 -42.43 -2.00 -37.67
N ASN A 211 -42.91 -3.13 -37.16
CA ASN A 211 -44.32 -3.50 -37.11
C ASN A 211 -44.91 -3.08 -35.75
N ILE A 212 -45.75 -2.04 -35.74
CA ILE A 212 -46.39 -1.51 -34.52
C ILE A 212 -47.23 -2.54 -33.72
N CYS A 213 -47.62 -3.66 -34.34
CA CYS A 213 -48.35 -4.73 -33.67
C CYS A 213 -47.44 -5.66 -32.86
N GLU A 214 -46.22 -5.91 -33.35
CA GLU A 214 -45.31 -6.93 -32.82
C GLU A 214 -44.06 -6.33 -32.17
N ASP A 215 -43.67 -5.11 -32.56
CA ASP A 215 -42.39 -4.49 -32.26
C ASP A 215 -42.55 -3.20 -31.44
N VAL A 216 -41.49 -2.80 -30.74
CA VAL A 216 -41.35 -1.46 -30.17
C VAL A 216 -40.44 -0.64 -31.06
N THR A 217 -40.93 0.50 -31.51
CA THR A 217 -40.13 1.48 -32.24
C THR A 217 -40.19 2.84 -31.55
N VAL A 218 -39.04 3.42 -31.21
CA VAL A 218 -38.94 4.81 -30.73
C VAL A 218 -38.44 5.71 -31.85
N LYS A 219 -39.12 6.82 -32.06
CA LYS A 219 -38.76 7.88 -33.01
C LYS A 219 -38.53 9.19 -32.29
N VAL A 220 -37.40 9.84 -32.59
CA VAL A 220 -36.98 11.11 -31.99
C VAL A 220 -36.58 12.09 -33.10
N GLY A 221 -36.99 13.36 -32.99
CA GLY A 221 -36.66 14.43 -33.93
C GLY A 221 -37.91 15.12 -34.47
N LYS A 222 -37.99 15.34 -35.78
CA LYS A 222 -39.15 15.91 -36.46
C LYS A 222 -40.12 14.81 -36.92
N VAL A 223 -40.86 14.23 -35.98
CA VAL A 223 -41.59 12.97 -36.17
C VAL A 223 -43.01 13.14 -36.71
N TYR A 224 -43.79 14.10 -36.21
CA TYR A 224 -45.23 14.18 -36.48
C TYR A 224 -45.83 15.58 -36.58
N SER A 225 -45.04 16.63 -36.34
CA SER A 225 -45.51 18.00 -36.63
C SER A 225 -44.37 18.86 -37.15
N SER A 226 -44.71 19.92 -37.88
CA SER A 226 -43.75 20.92 -38.35
C SER A 226 -43.05 21.69 -37.23
N LYS A 227 -43.58 21.66 -36.00
CA LYS A 227 -43.00 22.31 -34.81
C LYS A 227 -41.88 21.51 -34.14
N GLY A 228 -41.63 20.28 -34.57
CA GLY A 228 -40.53 19.45 -34.06
C GLY A 228 -39.18 19.90 -34.59
N SER A 229 -38.16 19.86 -33.74
CA SER A 229 -36.78 20.12 -34.16
C SER A 229 -36.19 18.90 -34.86
N GLU A 230 -35.47 19.12 -35.95
CA GLU A 230 -34.67 18.09 -36.62
C GLU A 230 -33.34 17.87 -35.87
N ILE A 231 -32.86 16.63 -35.85
CA ILE A 231 -31.56 16.31 -35.29
C ILE A 231 -30.51 16.52 -36.38
N GLY A 232 -29.47 17.30 -36.11
CA GLY A 232 -28.33 17.43 -37.02
C GLY A 232 -27.47 16.16 -37.05
N PHE A 233 -27.00 15.74 -38.22
CA PHE A 233 -26.20 14.51 -38.35
C PHE A 233 -24.90 14.53 -37.51
N SER A 234 -24.20 15.67 -37.44
CA SER A 234 -23.01 15.80 -36.59
C SER A 234 -23.35 15.56 -35.11
N MET A 235 -24.48 16.09 -34.65
CA MET A 235 -24.92 15.92 -33.26
C MET A 235 -25.29 14.45 -32.99
N PHE A 236 -25.94 13.77 -33.94
CA PHE A 236 -26.18 12.33 -33.86
C PHE A 236 -24.87 11.52 -33.80
N LYS A 237 -23.86 11.88 -34.61
CA LYS A 237 -22.52 11.25 -34.55
C LYS A 237 -21.84 11.44 -33.20
N ASP A 238 -22.12 12.53 -32.48
CA ASP A 238 -21.65 12.70 -31.11
C ASP A 238 -22.45 11.85 -30.10
N TRP A 239 -23.73 11.59 -30.36
CA TRP A 239 -24.55 10.74 -29.50
C TRP A 239 -24.10 9.28 -29.54
N ILE A 240 -23.76 8.74 -30.72
CA ILE A 240 -23.33 7.33 -30.82
C ILE A 240 -22.01 7.04 -30.10
N LYS A 241 -21.19 8.07 -29.80
CA LYS A 241 -19.94 7.94 -29.03
C LYS A 241 -20.16 7.43 -27.60
N VAL A 242 -21.40 7.47 -27.09
CA VAL A 242 -21.73 6.90 -25.77
C VAL A 242 -21.75 5.37 -25.76
N SER A 243 -21.72 4.72 -26.93
CA SER A 243 -21.73 3.27 -27.05
C SER A 243 -20.47 2.77 -27.74
N PHE A 244 -19.76 1.88 -27.06
CA PHE A 244 -18.58 1.20 -27.58
C PHE A 244 -18.90 0.31 -28.80
N ALA A 245 -20.12 -0.21 -28.87
CA ALA A 245 -20.56 -1.06 -29.98
C ALA A 245 -20.91 -0.25 -31.25
N LEU A 246 -21.39 0.99 -31.08
CA LEU A 246 -21.72 1.90 -32.18
C LEU A 246 -20.52 2.75 -32.63
N ASN A 247 -19.60 3.04 -31.72
CA ASN A 247 -18.34 3.73 -31.99
C ASN A 247 -17.18 2.76 -31.68
N ARG A 248 -16.79 1.97 -32.67
CA ARG A 248 -15.79 0.90 -32.52
C ARG A 248 -14.36 1.46 -32.60
N PRO A 249 -13.47 1.11 -31.66
CA PRO A 249 -12.05 1.42 -31.80
C PRO A 249 -11.35 0.49 -32.80
N LYS A 250 -10.22 0.95 -33.33
CA LYS A 250 -9.31 0.26 -34.25
C LYS A 250 -8.29 -0.57 -33.48
N GLN A 251 -7.68 -0.04 -32.42
CA GLN A 251 -6.69 -0.74 -31.59
C GLN A 251 -7.27 -1.04 -30.21
N VAL A 252 -7.64 -2.31 -30.00
CA VAL A 252 -8.27 -2.80 -28.77
C VAL A 252 -7.57 -4.09 -28.30
N PHE A 253 -7.10 -4.08 -27.06
CA PHE A 253 -6.51 -5.23 -26.40
C PHE A 253 -7.55 -5.77 -25.41
N LYS A 254 -8.11 -6.93 -25.74
CA LYS A 254 -9.10 -7.59 -24.86
C LYS A 254 -8.39 -8.30 -23.72
N THR A 255 -8.85 -8.10 -22.49
CA THR A 255 -8.34 -8.77 -21.29
C THR A 255 -9.51 -9.38 -20.50
N ALA A 256 -9.25 -10.29 -19.59
CA ALA A 256 -10.29 -10.86 -18.72
C ALA A 256 -10.96 -9.79 -17.82
N ASN A 257 -10.27 -8.67 -17.58
CA ASN A 257 -10.71 -7.61 -16.68
C ASN A 257 -11.32 -6.40 -17.42
N GLY A 258 -11.32 -6.41 -18.76
CA GLY A 258 -11.80 -5.33 -19.61
C GLY A 258 -10.94 -5.11 -20.85
N ASP A 259 -11.28 -4.13 -21.67
CA ASP A 259 -10.53 -3.78 -22.87
C ASP A 259 -9.66 -2.54 -22.64
N LEU A 260 -8.40 -2.59 -23.09
CA LEU A 260 -7.52 -1.43 -23.24
C LEU A 260 -7.62 -0.91 -24.67
N VAL A 261 -7.84 0.40 -24.83
CA VAL A 261 -8.02 1.04 -26.13
C VAL A 261 -6.94 2.10 -26.34
N MET A 262 -6.04 1.84 -27.30
CA MET A 262 -4.91 2.74 -27.60
C MET A 262 -5.21 3.79 -28.67
N ASP A 263 -6.41 3.78 -29.24
CA ASP A 263 -6.86 4.81 -30.17
C ASP A 263 -6.94 6.20 -29.53
N GLN A 264 -6.35 7.19 -30.20
CA GLN A 264 -6.38 8.58 -29.76
C GLN A 264 -7.80 9.13 -29.58
N ASP A 265 -8.74 8.72 -30.43
CA ASP A 265 -10.15 9.13 -30.35
C ASP A 265 -10.85 8.63 -29.08
N PHE A 266 -10.29 7.65 -28.38
CA PHE A 266 -10.80 7.09 -27.13
C PHE A 266 -9.98 7.48 -25.91
N SER A 267 -8.91 8.25 -26.09
CA SER A 267 -8.13 8.83 -25.00
C SER A 267 -9.03 9.55 -23.99
N GLY A 268 -8.83 9.30 -22.71
CA GLY A 268 -9.61 9.92 -21.64
C GLY A 268 -10.98 9.27 -21.38
N LYS A 269 -11.40 8.28 -22.17
CA LYS A 269 -12.77 7.72 -22.12
C LYS A 269 -12.83 6.39 -21.39
N MET A 270 -13.85 6.23 -20.56
CA MET A 270 -14.17 4.98 -19.90
C MET A 270 -15.56 4.51 -20.29
N TYR A 271 -15.69 3.20 -20.43
CA TYR A 271 -16.93 2.52 -20.72
C TYR A 271 -17.12 1.41 -19.67
N LEU A 272 -18.37 1.15 -19.29
CA LEU A 272 -18.75 0.00 -18.49
C LEU A 272 -19.80 -0.78 -19.26
N LYS A 273 -19.53 -2.07 -19.53
CA LYS A 273 -20.37 -2.94 -20.37
C LYS A 273 -20.69 -2.29 -21.73
N GLY A 274 -19.72 -1.56 -22.29
CA GLY A 274 -19.82 -0.84 -23.55
C GLY A 274 -20.57 0.50 -23.50
N LEU A 275 -20.93 1.03 -22.32
CA LEU A 275 -21.60 2.32 -22.16
C LEU A 275 -20.67 3.36 -21.54
N PHE A 276 -20.59 4.55 -22.14
CA PHE A 276 -19.70 5.62 -21.73
C PHE A 276 -20.02 6.15 -20.32
N LEU A 277 -18.98 6.33 -19.51
CA LEU A 277 -19.02 6.93 -18.18
C LEU A 277 -18.50 8.36 -18.22
N LYS A 278 -19.25 9.29 -17.62
CA LYS A 278 -18.90 10.71 -17.59
C LYS A 278 -18.01 11.05 -16.38
N ARG A 279 -16.69 11.18 -16.58
CA ARG A 279 -15.75 11.57 -15.51
C ARG A 279 -16.06 12.97 -14.92
N LYS A 280 -15.88 13.13 -13.61
CA LYS A 280 -15.93 14.43 -12.91
C LYS A 280 -14.68 15.26 -13.22
N SER A 281 -14.87 16.58 -13.27
CA SER A 281 -13.78 17.56 -13.24
C SER A 281 -12.94 17.36 -11.97
N GLY A 282 -11.60 17.39 -12.11
CA GLY A 282 -10.67 17.20 -10.99
C GLY A 282 -10.17 15.76 -10.78
N THR A 283 -10.67 14.76 -11.52
CA THR A 283 -10.07 13.42 -11.54
C THR A 283 -8.79 13.40 -12.39
N ARG A 284 -7.83 12.53 -12.05
CA ARG A 284 -6.60 12.33 -12.83
C ARG A 284 -6.93 12.05 -14.30
N THR A 285 -6.11 12.52 -15.24
CA THR A 285 -6.37 12.28 -16.66
C THR A 285 -6.04 10.84 -17.03
N LEU A 286 -6.88 10.23 -17.87
CA LEU A 286 -6.55 8.95 -18.52
C LEU A 286 -5.86 9.24 -19.85
N LYS A 287 -4.77 8.53 -20.12
CA LYS A 287 -4.07 8.60 -21.39
C LYS A 287 -4.79 7.79 -22.45
N PHE A 288 -5.25 6.61 -22.08
CA PHE A 288 -5.90 5.66 -22.97
C PHE A 288 -7.39 5.48 -22.66
N GLY A 289 -8.09 4.76 -23.53
CA GLY A 289 -9.48 4.40 -23.35
C GLY A 289 -9.65 3.04 -22.70
N TYR A 290 -10.75 2.84 -21.96
CA TYR A 290 -11.02 1.58 -21.26
C TYR A 290 -12.48 1.16 -21.38
N ASN A 291 -12.73 -0.14 -21.54
CA ASN A 291 -14.07 -0.72 -21.43
C ASN A 291 -14.08 -1.84 -20.38
N PHE A 292 -14.68 -1.59 -19.22
CA PHE A 292 -14.78 -2.57 -18.15
C PHE A 292 -15.95 -3.52 -18.37
N TYR A 293 -15.76 -4.79 -18.02
CA TYR A 293 -16.83 -5.79 -18.05
C TYR A 293 -17.65 -5.81 -16.75
N GLU A 294 -17.03 -5.43 -15.64
CA GLU A 294 -17.65 -5.38 -14.32
C GLU A 294 -17.41 -4.02 -13.64
N GLY A 295 -18.33 -3.64 -12.75
CA GLY A 295 -18.25 -2.38 -12.05
C GLY A 295 -19.57 -1.91 -11.46
N GLU A 296 -19.49 -1.19 -10.35
CA GLU A 296 -20.61 -0.50 -9.73
C GLU A 296 -20.51 0.99 -10.02
N VAL A 297 -21.60 1.56 -10.52
CA VAL A 297 -21.70 2.99 -10.80
C VAL A 297 -22.86 3.58 -10.03
N ASN A 298 -22.76 4.86 -9.71
CA ASN A 298 -23.86 5.59 -9.08
C ASN A 298 -25.08 5.68 -10.02
N ARG A 299 -26.23 6.15 -9.49
CA ARG A 299 -27.50 6.30 -10.25
C ARG A 299 -27.31 7.02 -11.59
N ASP A 300 -26.47 8.05 -11.60
CA ASP A 300 -26.21 8.89 -12.78
C ASP A 300 -25.06 8.37 -13.68
N ARG A 301 -24.49 7.20 -13.35
CA ARG A 301 -23.41 6.54 -14.10
C ARG A 301 -22.20 7.43 -14.40
N GLN A 302 -21.85 8.27 -13.42
CA GLN A 302 -20.77 9.25 -13.55
C GLN A 302 -19.40 8.65 -13.18
N GLN A 303 -19.34 7.68 -12.26
CA GLN A 303 -18.07 7.13 -11.81
C GLN A 303 -18.21 5.70 -11.28
N MET A 304 -17.10 4.98 -11.32
CA MET A 304 -16.88 3.81 -10.46
C MET A 304 -16.88 4.30 -9.01
N SER A 305 -17.50 3.52 -8.12
CA SER A 305 -17.67 3.91 -6.70
C SER A 305 -16.36 4.01 -5.92
N ASP A 306 -15.26 3.41 -6.39
CA ASP A 306 -14.00 3.25 -5.65
C ASP A 306 -12.76 3.46 -6.55
N SER A 307 -11.96 4.48 -6.22
CA SER A 307 -10.74 4.84 -6.96
C SER A 307 -9.60 3.84 -6.82
N ARG A 308 -9.52 3.07 -5.72
CA ARG A 308 -8.52 2.01 -5.55
C ARG A 308 -8.88 0.80 -6.41
N LYS A 309 -10.14 0.40 -6.41
CA LYS A 309 -10.63 -0.66 -7.30
C LYS A 309 -10.42 -0.30 -8.77
N GLU A 310 -10.66 0.95 -9.15
CA GLU A 310 -10.35 1.43 -10.51
C GLU A 310 -8.85 1.25 -10.85
N ALA A 311 -7.95 1.73 -9.97
CA ALA A 311 -6.50 1.58 -10.17
C ALA A 311 -6.04 0.11 -10.22
N ALA A 312 -6.60 -0.74 -9.35
CA ALA A 312 -6.33 -2.17 -9.34
C ALA A 312 -6.78 -2.84 -10.65
N THR A 313 -7.95 -2.47 -11.18
CA THR A 313 -8.45 -3.00 -12.46
C THR A 313 -7.58 -2.52 -13.63
N PHE A 314 -7.15 -1.26 -13.66
CA PHE A 314 -6.20 -0.79 -14.66
C PHE A 314 -4.89 -1.59 -14.62
N ALA A 315 -4.32 -1.80 -13.44
CA ALA A 315 -3.09 -2.58 -13.28
C ALA A 315 -3.25 -4.01 -13.83
N LYS A 316 -4.40 -4.66 -13.58
CA LYS A 316 -4.71 -5.99 -14.15
C LYS A 316 -4.83 -5.98 -15.66
N ILE A 317 -5.53 -5.00 -16.24
CA ILE A 317 -5.66 -4.85 -17.69
C ILE A 317 -4.29 -4.66 -18.34
N TRP A 318 -3.46 -3.76 -17.78
CA TRP A 318 -2.10 -3.54 -18.28
C TRP A 318 -1.19 -4.76 -18.13
N ALA A 319 -1.26 -5.45 -17.00
CA ALA A 319 -0.49 -6.66 -16.77
C ALA A 319 -0.80 -7.73 -17.83
N GLU A 320 -2.08 -8.02 -18.07
CA GLU A 320 -2.49 -9.01 -19.06
C GLU A 320 -2.16 -8.56 -20.50
N ALA A 321 -2.32 -7.27 -20.81
CA ALA A 321 -1.96 -6.73 -22.12
C ALA A 321 -0.45 -6.83 -22.40
N ILE A 322 0.40 -6.61 -21.37
CA ILE A 322 1.86 -6.77 -21.47
C ILE A 322 2.24 -8.24 -21.60
N GLU A 323 1.59 -9.14 -20.85
CA GLU A 323 1.85 -10.59 -20.92
C GLU A 323 1.52 -11.18 -22.29
N LYS A 324 0.54 -10.63 -23.02
CA LYS A 324 0.22 -11.03 -24.39
C LYS A 324 1.29 -10.66 -25.43
N GLY A 325 2.32 -9.90 -25.04
CA GLY A 325 3.56 -9.75 -25.81
C GLY A 325 3.52 -8.74 -26.96
N GLU A 326 2.58 -7.80 -26.95
CA GLU A 326 2.54 -6.73 -27.95
C GLU A 326 3.49 -5.59 -27.57
N GLU A 327 4.61 -5.46 -28.30
CA GLU A 327 5.75 -4.58 -27.99
C GLU A 327 5.36 -3.10 -27.75
N GLY A 328 4.31 -2.61 -28.43
CA GLY A 328 3.80 -1.26 -28.24
C GLY A 328 3.22 -0.99 -26.84
N VAL A 329 2.67 -2.01 -26.17
CA VAL A 329 2.00 -1.88 -24.87
C VAL A 329 3.02 -1.61 -23.77
N VAL A 330 4.08 -2.43 -23.66
CA VAL A 330 5.11 -2.26 -22.63
C VAL A 330 5.84 -0.93 -22.78
N ASN A 331 6.06 -0.48 -24.02
CA ASN A 331 6.68 0.80 -24.30
C ASN A 331 5.84 1.97 -23.79
N GLU A 332 4.54 1.98 -24.10
CA GLU A 332 3.63 3.03 -23.66
C GLU A 332 3.42 3.03 -22.13
N TYR A 333 3.32 1.86 -21.52
CA TYR A 333 3.23 1.72 -20.07
C TYR A 333 4.49 2.25 -19.37
N THR A 334 5.66 1.85 -19.85
CA THR A 334 6.96 2.33 -19.35
C THR A 334 7.09 3.84 -19.53
N ARG A 335 6.64 4.38 -20.67
CA ARG A 335 6.64 5.82 -20.92
C ARG A 335 5.80 6.57 -19.89
N MET A 336 4.57 6.11 -19.63
CA MET A 336 3.70 6.71 -18.60
C MET A 336 4.32 6.66 -17.20
N LEU A 337 4.98 5.55 -16.84
CA LEU A 337 5.64 5.40 -15.54
C LEU A 337 6.85 6.32 -15.35
N ARG A 338 7.49 6.74 -16.46
CA ARG A 338 8.66 7.63 -16.46
C ARG A 338 8.30 9.12 -16.53
N GLU A 339 7.08 9.45 -16.96
CA GLU A 339 6.61 10.83 -16.99
C GLU A 339 6.52 11.42 -15.57
N GLU A 340 6.73 12.72 -15.44
CA GLU A 340 6.81 13.37 -14.13
C GLU A 340 5.51 13.29 -13.33
N GLU A 341 5.62 13.32 -12.00
CA GLU A 341 4.48 13.28 -11.07
C GLU A 341 3.47 14.42 -11.25
N THR A 342 3.78 15.45 -12.03
CA THR A 342 2.85 16.53 -12.39
C THR A 342 1.82 16.09 -13.44
N LYS A 343 2.11 15.04 -14.22
CA LYS A 343 1.23 14.44 -15.23
C LYS A 343 0.69 13.08 -14.76
N LYS A 344 0.07 13.02 -13.57
CA LYS A 344 -0.41 11.76 -12.96
C LYS A 344 -1.50 11.09 -13.83
N TRP A 345 -1.09 10.25 -14.75
CA TRP A 345 -2.02 9.38 -15.48
C TRP A 345 -2.75 8.46 -14.50
N ALA A 346 -4.06 8.39 -14.63
CA ALA A 346 -4.86 7.44 -13.87
C ALA A 346 -4.48 5.98 -14.23
N ASP A 347 -4.01 5.76 -15.45
CA ASP A 347 -3.57 4.48 -16.03
C ASP A 347 -2.49 3.77 -15.20
N VAL A 348 -1.59 4.54 -14.58
CA VAL A 348 -0.47 4.03 -13.76
C VAL A 348 -0.58 4.46 -12.29
N ASN A 349 -1.75 4.95 -11.87
CA ASN A 349 -1.96 5.33 -10.49
C ASN A 349 -1.81 4.13 -9.55
N LEU A 350 -1.19 4.34 -8.39
CA LEU A 350 -0.94 3.29 -7.40
C LEU A 350 -0.18 2.08 -7.98
N SER A 351 0.68 2.30 -8.99
CA SER A 351 1.55 1.26 -9.54
C SER A 351 2.43 0.59 -8.47
N SER A 352 2.88 1.33 -7.46
CA SER A 352 3.60 0.79 -6.29
C SER A 352 2.81 -0.28 -5.51
N GLU A 353 1.47 -0.19 -5.52
CA GLU A 353 0.60 -1.12 -4.82
C GLU A 353 0.21 -2.32 -5.71
N TYR A 354 -0.17 -2.05 -6.96
CA TYR A 354 -0.84 -3.04 -7.81
C TYR A 354 0.00 -3.62 -8.95
N MET A 355 1.20 -3.10 -9.23
CA MET A 355 2.07 -3.69 -10.25
C MET A 355 2.53 -5.10 -9.81
N THR A 356 2.41 -6.06 -10.72
CA THR A 356 2.83 -7.44 -10.48
C THR A 356 4.34 -7.61 -10.75
N ASN A 357 4.93 -8.69 -10.23
CA ASN A 357 6.33 -9.02 -10.48
C ASN A 357 6.61 -9.21 -11.99
N ASN A 358 5.73 -9.94 -12.70
CA ASN A 358 5.87 -10.17 -14.15
C ASN A 358 5.87 -8.85 -14.93
N THR A 359 4.96 -7.93 -14.60
CA THR A 359 4.90 -6.62 -15.23
C THR A 359 6.14 -5.78 -14.92
N ALA A 360 6.61 -5.77 -13.67
CA ALA A 360 7.83 -5.07 -13.28
C ALA A 360 9.07 -5.62 -14.01
N LEU A 361 9.17 -6.94 -14.15
CA LEU A 361 10.22 -7.61 -14.92
C LEU A 361 10.18 -7.24 -16.41
N ALA A 362 9.00 -7.19 -17.02
CA ALA A 362 8.83 -6.80 -18.42
C ALA A 362 9.25 -5.33 -18.64
N VAL A 363 8.79 -4.42 -17.76
CA VAL A 363 9.18 -3.00 -17.77
C VAL A 363 10.70 -2.86 -17.58
N TRP A 364 11.28 -3.60 -16.63
CA TRP A 364 12.71 -3.56 -16.37
C TRP A 364 13.53 -4.02 -17.56
N LYS A 365 13.17 -5.16 -18.18
CA LYS A 365 13.80 -5.67 -19.40
C LYS A 365 13.76 -4.63 -20.53
N HIS A 366 12.59 -4.05 -20.78
CA HIS A 366 12.42 -2.98 -21.78
C HIS A 366 13.29 -1.74 -21.49
N MET A 367 13.46 -1.38 -20.21
CA MET A 367 14.24 -0.20 -19.82
C MET A 367 15.76 -0.37 -20.02
N ILE A 368 16.27 -1.58 -19.86
CA ILE A 368 17.70 -1.92 -19.97
C ILE A 368 18.07 -2.41 -21.38
N GLU A 369 17.09 -2.76 -22.21
CA GLU A 369 17.30 -3.15 -23.59
C GLU A 369 18.02 -2.04 -24.38
N GLY A 370 19.11 -2.40 -25.06
CA GLY A 370 19.96 -1.45 -25.79
C GLY A 370 20.86 -0.55 -24.93
N LYS A 371 20.84 -0.66 -23.59
CA LYS A 371 21.75 0.07 -22.69
C LYS A 371 22.78 -0.87 -22.08
N THR A 372 24.05 -0.49 -22.12
CA THR A 372 25.09 -1.14 -21.31
C THR A 372 24.87 -0.83 -19.83
N SER A 373 24.21 -1.76 -19.12
CA SER A 373 23.96 -1.74 -17.67
C SER A 373 25.22 -1.51 -16.82
N SER A 374 26.40 -1.71 -17.42
CA SER A 374 27.70 -1.40 -16.81
C SER A 374 27.94 0.10 -16.56
N THR A 375 27.26 1.00 -17.27
CA THR A 375 27.55 2.46 -17.20
C THR A 375 26.55 3.27 -16.39
N ILE A 376 25.30 2.83 -16.29
CA ILE A 376 24.20 3.58 -15.67
C ILE A 376 23.83 2.94 -14.32
N PHE A 377 23.43 3.78 -13.37
CA PHE A 377 22.79 3.36 -12.12
C PHE A 377 21.46 4.10 -11.94
N PHE A 378 20.38 3.33 -11.84
CA PHE A 378 19.05 3.88 -11.58
C PHE A 378 18.87 4.10 -10.08
N TYR A 379 18.26 5.23 -9.70
CA TYR A 379 17.99 5.56 -8.30
C TYR A 379 16.65 6.28 -8.14
N SER A 380 16.16 6.40 -6.90
CA SER A 380 14.90 7.09 -6.62
C SER A 380 15.06 8.60 -6.73
N LYS A 381 14.19 9.27 -7.50
CA LYS A 381 14.18 10.75 -7.57
C LYS A 381 13.97 11.41 -6.20
N LYS A 382 13.37 10.72 -5.22
CA LYS A 382 13.15 11.24 -3.87
C LYS A 382 14.45 11.43 -3.07
N THR A 383 15.50 10.66 -3.38
CA THR A 383 16.77 10.62 -2.62
C THR A 383 17.92 11.25 -3.40
N GLU A 384 17.63 12.05 -4.42
CA GLU A 384 18.59 12.63 -5.36
C GLU A 384 19.76 13.36 -4.70
N ALA A 385 19.48 14.19 -3.68
CA ALA A 385 20.51 14.96 -2.99
C ALA A 385 21.59 14.08 -2.32
N GLN A 386 21.20 12.89 -1.83
CA GLN A 386 22.09 11.94 -1.17
C GLN A 386 22.75 10.98 -2.17
N ASP A 387 21.95 10.44 -3.10
CA ASP A 387 22.35 9.30 -3.92
C ASP A 387 23.29 9.67 -5.07
N VAL A 388 23.12 10.84 -5.71
CA VAL A 388 23.91 11.24 -6.88
C VAL A 388 25.40 11.29 -6.57
N GLY A 389 25.76 11.80 -5.39
CA GLY A 389 27.14 11.88 -4.93
C GLY A 389 27.76 10.49 -4.72
N VAL A 390 27.03 9.60 -4.06
CA VAL A 390 27.47 8.21 -3.80
C VAL A 390 27.60 7.43 -5.12
N ILE A 391 26.64 7.55 -6.03
CA ILE A 391 26.66 6.85 -7.31
C ILE A 391 27.87 7.28 -8.16
N SER A 392 28.08 8.59 -8.29
CA SER A 392 29.12 9.12 -9.15
C SER A 392 30.52 8.89 -8.58
N ARG A 393 30.70 9.10 -7.27
CA ARG A 393 31.99 9.02 -6.59
C ARG A 393 32.37 7.58 -6.22
N CYS A 394 31.45 6.85 -5.57
CA CYS A 394 31.71 5.53 -5.00
C CYS A 394 31.46 4.41 -6.02
N LEU A 395 30.33 4.46 -6.75
CA LEU A 395 29.98 3.42 -7.71
C LEU A 395 30.56 3.63 -9.12
N LYS A 396 31.09 4.83 -9.40
CA LYS A 396 31.67 5.24 -10.70
C LYS A 396 30.70 5.01 -11.87
N LYS A 397 29.41 5.28 -11.66
CA LYS A 397 28.34 5.12 -12.66
C LYS A 397 27.61 6.44 -12.92
N GLN A 398 26.91 6.52 -14.05
CA GLN A 398 26.04 7.64 -14.37
C GLN A 398 24.70 7.50 -13.61
N PRO A 399 24.32 8.46 -12.75
CA PRO A 399 23.06 8.42 -12.02
C PRO A 399 21.88 8.77 -12.94
N VAL A 400 20.83 7.95 -12.92
CA VAL A 400 19.56 8.19 -13.63
C VAL A 400 18.38 8.09 -12.66
N ALA A 401 17.70 9.22 -12.44
CA ALA A 401 16.55 9.29 -11.54
C ALA A 401 15.33 8.58 -12.13
N LEU A 402 14.65 7.79 -11.31
CA LEU A 402 13.35 7.18 -11.61
C LEU A 402 12.25 7.80 -10.73
N PRO A 403 11.06 8.09 -11.29
CA PRO A 403 9.89 8.48 -10.50
C PRO A 403 9.52 7.39 -9.49
N TYR A 404 8.92 7.79 -8.36
CA TYR A 404 8.56 6.84 -7.30
C TYR A 404 7.59 5.74 -7.76
N SER A 405 6.67 6.08 -8.67
CA SER A 405 5.74 5.13 -9.31
C SER A 405 6.42 3.97 -10.04
N LEU A 406 7.67 4.16 -10.46
CA LEU A 406 8.47 3.15 -11.15
C LEU A 406 9.55 2.55 -10.26
N TRP A 407 10.23 3.39 -9.46
CA TRP A 407 11.26 2.94 -8.52
C TRP A 407 10.73 1.92 -7.52
N GLU A 408 9.59 2.22 -6.88
CA GLU A 408 9.05 1.43 -5.77
C GLU A 408 8.70 -0.01 -6.19
N PRO A 409 7.96 -0.27 -7.30
CA PRO A 409 7.78 -1.62 -7.80
C PRO A 409 9.08 -2.37 -8.09
N LEU A 410 10.04 -1.71 -8.77
CA LEU A 410 11.31 -2.35 -9.14
C LEU A 410 12.12 -2.72 -7.90
N TYR A 411 12.12 -1.86 -6.89
CA TYR A 411 12.79 -2.10 -5.61
C TYR A 411 12.13 -3.25 -4.84
N LYS A 412 10.79 -3.22 -4.71
CA LYS A 412 9.99 -4.26 -4.04
C LYS A 412 10.25 -5.67 -4.59
N PHE A 413 10.48 -5.79 -5.89
CA PHE A 413 10.77 -7.08 -6.55
C PHE A 413 12.27 -7.36 -6.73
N GLY A 414 13.16 -6.57 -6.11
CA GLY A 414 14.60 -6.81 -6.10
C GLY A 414 15.30 -6.59 -7.45
N LEU A 415 14.69 -5.83 -8.37
CA LEU A 415 15.24 -5.55 -9.71
C LEU A 415 16.23 -4.38 -9.69
N VAL A 416 16.13 -3.52 -8.68
CA VAL A 416 17.05 -2.41 -8.41
C VAL A 416 17.45 -2.42 -6.94
N ARG A 417 18.56 -1.75 -6.62
CA ARG A 417 19.08 -1.55 -5.26
C ARG A 417 19.36 -0.08 -5.03
N THR A 418 19.30 0.37 -3.78
CA THR A 418 19.82 1.69 -3.42
C THR A 418 21.35 1.74 -3.62
N PRO A 419 21.96 2.92 -3.73
CA PRO A 419 23.41 3.02 -3.83
C PRO A 419 24.14 2.37 -2.65
N GLU A 420 23.60 2.49 -1.45
CA GLU A 420 24.19 1.90 -0.24
C GLU A 420 24.09 0.36 -0.26
N GLU A 421 22.92 -0.19 -0.57
CA GLU A 421 22.74 -1.63 -0.75
C GLU A 421 23.65 -2.19 -1.84
N GLN A 422 23.89 -1.44 -2.92
CA GLN A 422 24.82 -1.85 -3.96
C GLN A 422 26.28 -1.87 -3.48
N ARG A 423 26.70 -0.92 -2.64
CA ARG A 423 28.04 -0.92 -2.02
C ARG A 423 28.20 -2.11 -1.08
N HIS A 424 27.19 -2.37 -0.23
CA HIS A 424 27.16 -3.55 0.63
C HIS A 424 27.26 -4.84 -0.19
N HIS A 425 26.45 -4.96 -1.26
CA HIS A 425 26.45 -6.10 -2.15
C HIS A 425 27.81 -6.32 -2.83
N LYS A 426 28.52 -5.25 -3.22
CA LYS A 426 29.87 -5.34 -3.79
C LYS A 426 30.90 -5.86 -2.78
N LEU A 427 30.92 -5.33 -1.56
CA LEU A 427 31.90 -5.76 -0.55
C LEU A 427 31.62 -7.18 -0.06
N HIS A 428 30.36 -7.53 0.19
CA HIS A 428 29.97 -8.88 0.63
C HIS A 428 30.41 -9.95 -0.38
N ASN A 429 30.15 -9.70 -1.67
CA ASN A 429 30.45 -10.65 -2.75
C ASN A 429 31.87 -10.49 -3.33
N ALA A 430 32.69 -9.59 -2.79
CA ALA A 430 34.10 -9.50 -3.16
C ALA A 430 34.83 -10.80 -2.74
N PRO A 431 35.91 -11.18 -3.45
CA PRO A 431 36.77 -12.27 -3.03
C PRO A 431 37.40 -11.98 -1.66
N ILE A 432 37.76 -13.04 -0.94
CA ILE A 432 38.60 -12.92 0.26
C ILE A 432 39.95 -12.32 -0.19
N SER A 433 40.54 -11.47 0.65
CA SER A 433 41.80 -10.82 0.31
C SER A 433 42.93 -11.83 0.11
N ASP A 434 43.71 -11.62 -0.95
CA ASP A 434 44.92 -12.38 -1.28
C ASP A 434 46.20 -11.59 -0.89
N ILE A 435 46.08 -10.47 -0.17
CA ILE A 435 47.24 -9.65 0.24
C ILE A 435 48.18 -10.51 1.11
N GLU A 436 49.46 -10.52 0.74
CA GLU A 436 50.49 -11.20 1.51
C GLU A 436 50.49 -10.72 2.97
N GLN A 437 50.64 -11.65 3.91
CA GLN A 437 50.66 -11.37 5.35
C GLN A 437 51.96 -10.67 5.76
N THR A 438 52.08 -9.39 5.42
CA THR A 438 53.17 -8.49 5.84
C THR A 438 53.15 -8.30 7.36
N SER A 439 54.27 -7.83 7.92
CA SER A 439 54.34 -7.45 9.34
C SER A 439 53.25 -6.44 9.71
N TYR A 440 52.98 -5.48 8.81
CA TYR A 440 51.94 -4.47 9.00
C TYR A 440 50.54 -5.11 9.08
N ALA A 441 50.18 -5.95 8.10
CA ALA A 441 48.89 -6.63 8.04
C ALA A 441 48.63 -7.50 9.28
N LYS A 442 49.63 -8.30 9.69
CA LYS A 442 49.57 -9.13 10.91
C LYS A 442 49.34 -8.28 12.16
N ALA A 443 49.99 -7.12 12.23
CA ALA A 443 49.85 -6.22 13.36
C ALA A 443 48.47 -5.55 13.38
N ILE A 444 47.94 -5.14 12.24
CA ILE A 444 46.58 -4.59 12.13
C ILE A 444 45.54 -5.62 12.57
N GLU A 445 45.61 -6.84 12.03
CA GLU A 445 44.68 -7.92 12.39
C GLU A 445 44.73 -8.23 13.89
N ARG A 446 45.94 -8.33 14.47
CA ARG A 446 46.10 -8.60 15.90
C ARG A 446 45.53 -7.49 16.77
N SER A 447 45.83 -6.22 16.46
CA SER A 447 45.30 -5.08 17.20
C SER A 447 43.77 -5.01 17.12
N LEU A 448 43.18 -5.31 15.96
CA LEU A 448 41.72 -5.39 15.83
C LEU A 448 41.14 -6.51 16.68
N ARG A 449 41.70 -7.73 16.63
CA ARG A 449 41.24 -8.85 17.46
C ARG A 449 41.31 -8.52 18.96
N ALA A 450 42.39 -7.86 19.40
CA ALA A 450 42.54 -7.45 20.80
C ALA A 450 41.45 -6.46 21.22
N ILE A 451 41.17 -5.45 20.39
CA ILE A 451 40.14 -4.44 20.69
C ILE A 451 38.74 -5.04 20.69
N LEU A 452 38.42 -5.90 19.73
CA LEU A 452 37.11 -6.54 19.69
C LEU A 452 36.88 -7.43 20.92
N ALA A 453 37.94 -8.03 21.47
CA ALA A 453 37.86 -8.84 22.69
C ALA A 453 37.68 -8.02 23.98
N LEU A 454 37.87 -6.69 23.96
CA LEU A 454 37.61 -5.83 25.13
C LEU A 454 36.12 -5.55 25.36
N ASP A 455 35.29 -5.71 24.33
CA ASP A 455 33.87 -5.39 24.38
C ASP A 455 33.06 -6.66 24.09
N GLU A 456 32.21 -7.04 25.05
CA GLU A 456 31.35 -8.23 24.97
C GLU A 456 30.48 -8.24 23.70
N ARG A 457 30.12 -7.06 23.18
CA ARG A 457 29.32 -6.93 21.94
C ARG A 457 30.11 -7.32 20.69
N THR A 458 31.44 -7.28 20.75
CA THR A 458 32.32 -7.48 19.59
C THR A 458 33.22 -8.70 19.69
N GLN A 459 33.37 -9.30 20.87
CA GLN A 459 34.33 -10.39 21.12
C GLN A 459 34.11 -11.62 20.23
N ASP A 460 32.87 -11.88 19.82
CA ASP A 460 32.49 -13.04 19.01
C ASP A 460 32.46 -12.73 17.50
N LEU A 461 32.84 -11.52 17.08
CA LEU A 461 32.85 -11.14 15.67
C LEU A 461 34.00 -11.80 14.91
N VAL A 462 33.68 -12.39 13.76
CA VAL A 462 34.65 -12.98 12.85
C VAL A 462 35.12 -11.92 11.85
N ILE A 463 36.40 -11.60 11.85
CA ILE A 463 36.99 -10.67 10.87
C ILE A 463 37.27 -11.39 9.56
N VAL A 464 36.80 -10.84 8.44
CA VAL A 464 37.12 -11.32 7.09
C VAL A 464 37.55 -10.14 6.22
N PHE A 465 38.81 -10.15 5.77
CA PHE A 465 39.30 -9.15 4.83
C PHE A 465 38.88 -9.49 3.39
N LYS A 466 38.42 -8.49 2.64
CA LYS A 466 37.86 -8.62 1.30
C LYS A 466 38.58 -7.71 0.31
N GLY A 467 38.86 -8.22 -0.90
CA GLY A 467 39.43 -7.49 -2.05
C GLY A 467 38.47 -6.48 -2.66
N GLY A 468 37.99 -5.54 -1.85
CA GLY A 468 36.82 -4.70 -2.12
C GLY A 468 37.13 -3.34 -2.72
N ALA A 469 38.18 -3.19 -3.52
CA ALA A 469 38.61 -1.89 -4.07
C ALA A 469 37.46 -1.15 -4.80
N ASP A 470 36.55 -1.89 -5.45
CA ASP A 470 35.45 -1.33 -6.24
C ASP A 470 34.16 -1.02 -5.45
N ALA A 471 34.13 -1.33 -4.14
CA ALA A 471 32.97 -1.07 -3.28
C ALA A 471 32.97 0.35 -2.67
N ASP A 472 34.15 1.00 -2.59
CA ASP A 472 34.41 2.24 -1.86
C ASP A 472 33.69 2.25 -0.49
N LEU A 473 33.76 1.12 0.22
CA LEU A 473 33.18 0.89 1.54
C LEU A 473 34.29 0.34 2.44
N ASP A 474 34.41 0.88 3.65
CA ASP A 474 35.51 0.55 4.57
C ASP A 474 35.30 -0.81 5.24
N LEU A 475 34.08 -1.05 5.74
CA LEU A 475 33.68 -2.30 6.36
C LEU A 475 32.16 -2.50 6.25
N LEU A 476 31.72 -3.72 6.51
CA LEU A 476 30.32 -4.13 6.56
C LEU A 476 30.17 -5.20 7.66
N LEU A 477 29.25 -4.96 8.60
CA LEU A 477 28.85 -5.97 9.57
C LEU A 477 27.61 -6.71 9.06
N GLN A 478 27.69 -8.03 8.95
CA GLN A 478 26.56 -8.88 8.59
C GLN A 478 26.54 -10.09 9.51
N GLU A 479 25.45 -10.24 10.27
CA GLU A 479 25.32 -11.26 11.32
C GLU A 479 26.49 -11.12 12.33
N SER A 480 27.32 -12.16 12.46
CA SER A 480 28.52 -12.17 13.31
C SER A 480 29.82 -12.03 12.52
N THR A 481 29.76 -11.64 11.24
CA THR A 481 30.93 -11.48 10.38
C THR A 481 31.17 -10.01 10.06
N LEU A 482 32.38 -9.54 10.35
CA LEU A 482 32.86 -8.21 10.02
C LEU A 482 33.72 -8.28 8.75
N PHE A 483 33.15 -7.87 7.62
CA PHE A 483 33.87 -7.74 6.37
C PHE A 483 34.62 -6.41 6.34
N ILE A 484 35.95 -6.46 6.22
CA ILE A 484 36.80 -5.26 6.16
C ILE A 484 37.47 -5.18 4.79
N ASN A 485 37.50 -3.98 4.20
CA ASN A 485 38.23 -3.74 2.96
C ASN A 485 39.74 -3.93 3.19
N ASP A 486 40.38 -4.73 2.35
CA ASP A 486 41.77 -5.09 2.50
C ASP A 486 42.77 -3.95 2.24
N LYS A 487 42.32 -2.81 1.70
CA LYS A 487 43.10 -1.56 1.68
C LYS A 487 43.65 -1.16 3.05
N TRP A 488 43.02 -1.60 4.14
CA TRP A 488 43.47 -1.34 5.51
C TRP A 488 44.64 -2.23 5.95
N LEU A 489 44.97 -3.27 5.19
CA LEU A 489 46.13 -4.15 5.40
C LEU A 489 47.39 -3.67 4.68
N ASP A 490 47.26 -2.66 3.82
CA ASP A 490 48.37 -2.03 3.12
C ASP A 490 48.68 -0.66 3.72
N PHE A 491 49.96 -0.38 3.96
CA PHE A 491 50.37 0.86 4.61
C PHE A 491 50.08 2.09 3.75
N GLU A 492 50.35 2.06 2.45
CA GLU A 492 50.15 3.24 1.60
C GLU A 492 48.65 3.49 1.37
N GLU A 493 47.90 2.44 1.03
CA GLU A 493 46.45 2.53 0.76
C GLU A 493 45.64 2.97 1.98
N SER A 494 45.96 2.46 3.18
CA SER A 494 45.30 2.87 4.43
C SER A 494 45.52 4.35 4.78
N HIS A 495 46.62 4.94 4.32
CA HIS A 495 46.99 6.32 4.59
C HIS A 495 46.61 7.32 3.49
N LEU A 496 46.12 6.86 2.32
CA LEU A 496 45.67 7.74 1.22
C LEU A 496 44.60 8.75 1.66
N LYS A 497 43.64 8.32 2.48
CA LYS A 497 42.55 9.18 3.01
C LYS A 497 42.79 9.61 4.46
N VAL A 498 43.70 8.95 5.20
CA VAL A 498 43.95 9.20 6.63
C VAL A 498 45.47 9.29 6.93
N PRO A 499 46.16 10.32 6.41
CA PRO A 499 47.61 10.39 6.49
C PRO A 499 48.09 10.75 7.91
N CYS A 500 49.02 9.95 8.43
CA CYS A 500 49.73 10.21 9.69
C CYS A 500 51.11 10.82 9.44
N TRP A 501 51.76 11.24 10.53
CA TRP A 501 53.10 11.84 10.46
C TRP A 501 54.11 10.93 9.74
N LEU A 502 54.09 9.61 10.00
CA LEU A 502 55.00 8.66 9.36
C LEU A 502 54.75 8.54 7.84
N SER A 503 53.49 8.41 7.42
CA SER A 503 53.14 8.31 5.99
C SER A 503 53.57 9.54 5.19
N ARG A 504 53.55 10.74 5.79
CA ARG A 504 53.96 11.99 5.12
C ARG A 504 55.47 12.10 4.89
N HIS A 505 56.27 11.31 5.61
CA HIS A 505 57.73 11.37 5.56
C HIS A 505 58.35 10.12 4.89
N GLY A 506 57.55 9.26 4.26
CA GLY A 506 58.03 8.18 3.38
C GLY A 506 58.90 7.15 4.08
N VAL A 507 58.45 6.66 5.25
CA VAL A 507 59.18 5.63 6.02
C VAL A 507 59.14 4.29 5.28
N THR A 508 60.27 3.58 5.20
CA THR A 508 60.40 2.32 4.43
C THR A 508 60.17 1.04 5.25
N ARG A 509 59.99 1.16 6.57
CA ARG A 509 59.80 0.03 7.49
C ARG A 509 58.43 0.16 8.16
N HIS A 510 57.53 -0.78 7.88
CA HIS A 510 56.11 -0.74 8.28
C HIS A 510 55.77 -1.79 9.36
N ASP A 511 56.73 -2.21 10.17
CA ASP A 511 56.55 -3.34 11.11
C ASP A 511 55.59 -3.07 12.27
N MET A 512 54.99 -1.87 12.33
CA MET A 512 54.10 -1.46 13.42
C MET A 512 52.73 -0.99 12.91
N PRO A 513 51.63 -1.37 13.59
CA PRO A 513 50.31 -0.86 13.26
C PRO A 513 50.23 0.61 13.70
N CYS A 514 49.58 1.44 12.89
CA CYS A 514 49.35 2.83 13.27
C CYS A 514 48.08 2.93 14.11
N ASP A 515 48.20 3.48 15.32
CA ASP A 515 47.11 3.53 16.30
C ASP A 515 45.87 4.24 15.75
N HIS A 516 46.07 5.30 14.95
CA HIS A 516 44.96 6.05 14.36
C HIS A 516 44.16 5.25 13.32
N ILE A 517 44.79 4.28 12.64
CA ILE A 517 44.08 3.40 11.69
C ILE A 517 43.18 2.45 12.48
N ILE A 518 43.72 1.87 13.55
CA ILE A 518 43.00 0.93 14.40
C ILE A 518 41.83 1.62 15.11
N THR A 519 42.05 2.80 15.71
CA THR A 519 40.98 3.56 16.36
C THR A 519 39.92 3.99 15.35
N ARG A 520 40.32 4.38 14.13
CA ARG A 520 39.38 4.71 13.05
C ARG A 520 38.50 3.51 12.66
N LEU A 521 39.10 2.34 12.48
CA LEU A 521 38.35 1.12 12.19
C LEU A 521 37.40 0.77 13.33
N TYR A 522 37.85 0.90 14.58
CA TYR A 522 36.99 0.66 15.74
C TYR A 522 35.80 1.64 15.81
N ASP A 523 36.01 2.92 15.52
CA ASP A 523 34.91 3.90 15.42
C ASP A 523 33.89 3.52 14.33
N LEU A 524 34.36 3.01 13.19
CA LEU A 524 33.49 2.53 12.12
C LEU A 524 32.70 1.28 12.55
N ILE A 525 33.34 0.35 13.29
CA ILE A 525 32.69 -0.84 13.84
C ILE A 525 31.60 -0.45 14.84
N LEU A 526 31.90 0.47 15.76
CA LEU A 526 30.92 1.00 16.71
C LEU A 526 29.75 1.70 16.00
N ALA A 527 30.01 2.37 14.87
CA ALA A 527 28.97 2.99 14.06
C ALA A 527 28.06 1.94 13.38
N GLU A 528 28.60 0.83 12.90
CA GLU A 528 27.81 -0.27 12.32
C GLU A 528 26.97 -1.00 13.37
N LEU A 529 27.52 -1.24 14.56
CA LEU A 529 26.77 -1.88 15.67
C LEU A 529 25.52 -1.08 16.06
N LYS A 530 25.56 0.26 15.96
CA LYS A 530 24.40 1.13 16.20
C LYS A 530 23.28 0.97 15.16
N LYS A 531 23.57 0.48 13.96
CA LYS A 531 22.59 0.31 12.88
C LYS A 531 21.81 -1.00 12.98
N GLY A 532 22.31 -1.99 13.72
CA GLY A 532 21.70 -3.31 13.85
C GLY A 532 20.56 -3.38 14.88
N PRO A 533 19.73 -4.44 14.86
CA PRO A 533 18.62 -4.65 15.82
C PRO A 533 19.07 -4.75 17.29
N ALA A 534 20.36 -4.96 17.55
CA ALA A 534 20.97 -4.89 18.87
C ALA A 534 20.97 -3.47 19.49
N SER A 535 20.54 -2.44 18.73
CA SER A 535 20.44 -1.06 19.23
C SER A 535 19.34 -0.84 20.28
N GLN A 536 18.48 -1.83 20.54
CA GLN A 536 17.30 -1.70 21.42
C GLN A 536 17.37 -2.48 22.74
N THR A 537 18.41 -3.29 22.94
CA THR A 537 18.57 -4.10 24.15
C THR A 537 19.97 -3.91 24.70
N ASP A 538 20.02 -3.48 25.95
CA ASP A 538 21.18 -3.30 26.81
C ASP A 538 21.87 -1.92 26.76
N ASN A 539 21.70 -1.18 27.86
CA ASN A 539 22.67 -0.14 28.22
C ASN A 539 24.03 -0.84 28.32
N PRO A 540 25.02 -0.47 27.49
CA PRO A 540 26.32 -1.10 27.56
C PRO A 540 26.91 -0.90 28.96
N VAL A 541 27.52 -1.95 29.52
CA VAL A 541 28.13 -1.95 30.86
C VAL A 541 29.14 -0.80 31.02
N GLN A 542 29.76 -0.37 29.91
CA GLN A 542 30.62 0.81 29.83
C GLN A 542 30.20 1.73 28.68
N SER A 543 30.31 3.05 28.87
CA SER A 543 30.09 4.02 27.81
C SER A 543 31.08 3.81 26.65
N ASN A 544 30.63 4.00 25.40
CA ASN A 544 31.50 3.95 24.22
C ASN A 544 32.70 4.90 24.34
N ASP A 545 32.57 6.01 25.08
CA ASP A 545 33.68 6.95 25.30
C ASP A 545 34.75 6.39 26.24
N ILE A 546 34.34 5.62 27.25
CA ILE A 546 35.27 4.90 28.13
C ILE A 546 36.00 3.83 27.33
N LEU A 547 35.28 3.05 26.51
CA LEU A 547 35.89 2.04 25.63
C LEU A 547 36.91 2.65 24.68
N ARG A 548 36.61 3.80 24.07
CA ARG A 548 37.57 4.52 23.21
C ARG A 548 38.85 4.92 23.93
N LEU A 549 38.72 5.40 25.18
CA LEU A 549 39.88 5.74 26.01
C LEU A 549 40.70 4.49 26.33
N THR A 550 40.04 3.40 26.79
CA THR A 550 40.69 2.11 27.08
C THR A 550 41.42 1.55 25.87
N VAL A 551 40.81 1.60 24.68
CA VAL A 551 41.43 1.18 23.42
C VAL A 551 42.65 2.04 23.10
N SER A 552 42.54 3.37 23.25
CA SER A 552 43.64 4.28 22.98
C SER A 552 44.83 4.05 23.91
N ASP A 553 44.58 3.85 25.20
CA ASP A 553 45.62 3.57 26.20
C ASP A 553 46.25 2.19 25.97
N SER A 554 45.43 1.18 25.69
CA SER A 554 45.91 -0.19 25.41
C SER A 554 46.79 -0.25 24.16
N LEU A 555 46.46 0.49 23.11
CA LEU A 555 47.29 0.59 21.90
C LEU A 555 48.63 1.28 22.16
N ARG A 556 48.64 2.38 22.93
CA ARG A 556 49.87 3.12 23.29
C ARG A 556 50.81 2.27 24.14
N GLN A 557 50.25 1.45 25.03
CA GLN A 557 50.99 0.58 25.94
C GLN A 557 51.29 -0.81 25.35
N MET A 558 50.70 -1.17 24.21
CA MET A 558 50.94 -2.43 23.52
C MET A 558 52.43 -2.57 23.17
N PRO A 559 53.12 -3.66 23.58
CA PRO A 559 54.50 -3.91 23.21
C PRO A 559 54.70 -4.01 21.69
N ARG A 560 55.80 -3.42 21.21
CA ARG A 560 56.11 -3.21 19.79
C ARG A 560 57.51 -3.70 19.47
N MET A 561 57.78 -4.03 18.19
CA MET A 561 59.10 -4.49 17.73
C MET A 561 59.66 -5.60 18.63
N ILE A 562 58.85 -6.63 18.86
CA ILE A 562 59.27 -7.76 19.69
C ILE A 562 60.25 -8.60 18.87
N GLU A 563 61.48 -8.70 19.37
CA GLU A 563 62.54 -9.47 18.73
C GLU A 563 63.04 -10.55 19.69
N ILE A 564 63.37 -11.73 19.14
CA ILE A 564 64.00 -12.81 19.88
C ILE A 564 65.33 -13.18 19.23
N SER A 565 66.37 -13.30 20.03
CA SER A 565 67.72 -13.63 19.58
C SER A 565 68.39 -14.63 20.51
N GLN A 566 69.39 -15.34 19.98
CA GLN A 566 70.23 -16.23 20.79
C GLN A 566 71.06 -15.43 21.80
N GLY A 567 71.13 -15.91 23.04
CA GLY A 567 71.92 -15.32 24.11
C GLY A 567 73.42 -15.59 23.98
N GLN A 568 74.19 -15.16 24.97
CA GLN A 568 75.65 -15.34 24.97
C GLN A 568 76.04 -16.77 25.41
N SER A 569 75.15 -17.48 26.09
CA SER A 569 75.37 -18.85 26.57
C SER A 569 74.54 -19.88 25.79
N PRO A 570 75.01 -21.13 25.62
CA PRO A 570 74.18 -22.21 25.09
C PRO A 570 72.91 -22.40 25.93
N GLY A 571 71.76 -22.63 25.28
CA GLY A 571 70.47 -22.75 25.96
C GLY A 571 69.91 -21.43 26.50
N GLU A 572 70.37 -20.28 25.99
CA GLU A 572 69.88 -18.95 26.34
C GLU A 572 69.19 -18.25 25.16
N LEU A 573 68.03 -17.64 25.41
CA LEU A 573 67.32 -16.77 24.48
C LEU A 573 67.02 -15.42 25.13
N VAL A 574 67.19 -14.35 24.37
CA VAL A 574 66.93 -12.98 24.81
C VAL A 574 65.78 -12.40 24.00
N THR A 575 64.77 -11.86 24.69
CA THR A 575 63.62 -11.17 24.09
C THR A 575 63.73 -9.68 24.34
N THR A 576 63.57 -8.86 23.32
CA THR A 576 63.56 -7.39 23.42
C THR A 576 62.27 -6.82 22.82
N TRP A 577 61.85 -5.64 23.27
CA TRP A 577 60.66 -4.94 22.77
C TRP A 577 60.74 -3.44 23.08
N THR A 578 59.87 -2.67 22.45
CA THR A 578 59.70 -1.22 22.65
C THR A 578 58.27 -0.91 23.06
N ILE A 579 58.10 0.14 23.86
CA ILE A 579 56.79 0.72 24.21
C ILE A 579 56.88 2.22 23.96
N LEU A 580 55.85 2.81 23.34
CA LEU A 580 55.88 4.21 22.89
C LEU A 580 56.08 5.18 24.06
N GLU A 581 55.41 4.92 25.18
CA GLU A 581 55.41 5.80 26.35
C GLU A 581 56.52 5.47 27.36
N LYS A 582 57.43 4.55 27.00
CA LYS A 582 58.43 3.94 27.90
C LYS A 582 59.19 4.96 28.74
N GLU A 583 59.90 5.88 28.09
CA GLU A 583 60.76 6.84 28.80
C GLU A 583 59.98 8.01 29.38
N LEU A 584 58.89 8.41 28.72
CA LEU A 584 58.15 9.62 29.08
C LEU A 584 57.45 9.45 30.43
N VAL A 585 56.72 8.35 30.61
CA VAL A 585 55.92 8.10 31.83
C VAL A 585 56.82 7.89 33.04
N PHE A 586 57.90 7.12 32.87
CA PHE A 586 58.88 6.91 33.94
C PHE A 586 59.57 8.21 34.35
N LYS A 587 60.06 9.01 33.39
CA LYS A 587 60.75 10.28 33.67
C LYS A 587 59.84 11.33 34.30
N MET A 588 58.57 11.40 33.88
CA MET A 588 57.64 12.42 34.35
C MET A 588 56.95 12.08 35.68
N TYR A 589 56.63 10.80 35.89
CA TYR A 589 55.74 10.38 36.98
C TYR A 589 56.32 9.30 37.88
N GLY A 590 57.49 8.72 37.54
CA GLY A 590 58.10 7.66 38.33
C GLY A 590 57.36 6.32 38.31
N PHE A 591 56.35 6.17 37.44
CA PHE A 591 55.64 4.91 37.26
C PHE A 591 56.49 3.93 36.45
N ASP A 592 56.81 2.79 37.05
CA ASP A 592 57.47 1.67 36.37
C ASP A 592 56.43 0.81 35.67
N LEU A 593 56.31 0.96 34.35
CA LEU A 593 55.40 0.16 33.54
C LEU A 593 56.00 -1.26 33.32
N ARG A 594 55.82 -2.17 34.30
CA ARG A 594 56.26 -3.59 34.25
C ARG A 594 55.61 -4.40 33.12
N CYS A 595 56.39 -5.20 32.40
CA CYS A 595 55.87 -6.13 31.40
C CYS A 595 56.05 -7.57 31.85
N GLN A 596 55.10 -8.44 31.49
CA GLN A 596 55.27 -9.88 31.59
C GLN A 596 55.69 -10.43 30.23
N VAL A 597 56.81 -11.17 30.22
CA VAL A 597 57.31 -11.89 29.05
C VAL A 597 57.17 -13.38 29.32
N THR A 598 56.38 -14.08 28.51
CA THR A 598 56.27 -15.54 28.58
C THR A 598 56.92 -16.16 27.35
N LEU A 599 57.93 -17.02 27.56
CA LEU A 599 58.65 -17.69 26.49
C LEU A 599 58.06 -19.09 26.25
N HIS A 600 57.17 -19.18 25.27
CA HIS A 600 56.43 -20.40 24.96
C HIS A 600 57.21 -21.36 24.06
N ARG A 601 57.02 -22.67 24.27
CA ARG A 601 57.50 -23.74 23.38
C ARG A 601 56.59 -23.86 22.16
N GLU A 602 57.14 -23.93 20.96
CA GLU A 602 56.37 -24.07 19.72
C GLU A 602 55.59 -25.39 19.70
N SER A 603 56.23 -26.48 20.14
CA SER A 603 55.64 -27.83 20.10
C SER A 603 54.34 -27.97 20.92
N THR A 604 54.27 -27.34 22.09
CA THR A 604 53.13 -27.47 23.02
C THR A 604 52.21 -26.26 23.03
N CYS A 605 52.74 -25.07 22.74
CA CYS A 605 52.03 -23.81 22.93
C CYS A 605 51.81 -23.01 21.64
N SER A 606 52.07 -23.54 20.44
CA SER A 606 51.85 -22.81 19.17
C SER A 606 50.52 -22.06 19.07
N LYS A 607 49.42 -22.64 19.58
CA LYS A 607 48.09 -22.01 19.62
C LYS A 607 48.05 -20.69 20.40
N LYS A 608 48.95 -20.49 21.38
CA LYS A 608 49.06 -19.26 22.19
C LYS A 608 49.42 -18.02 21.37
N LYS A 609 49.98 -18.17 20.17
CA LYS A 609 50.18 -17.05 19.24
C LYS A 609 48.87 -16.34 18.87
N ALA A 610 47.73 -17.04 18.94
CA ALA A 610 46.43 -16.46 18.65
C ALA A 610 45.85 -15.62 19.81
N ASP A 611 46.37 -15.76 21.04
CA ASP A 611 45.89 -15.01 22.20
C ASP A 611 46.19 -13.51 21.99
N ALA A 612 45.14 -12.68 21.99
CA ALA A 612 45.25 -11.24 21.75
C ALA A 612 45.32 -10.41 23.03
N LEU A 613 44.64 -10.88 24.09
CA LEU A 613 44.61 -10.26 25.42
C LEU A 613 45.34 -11.12 26.45
N PHE A 614 46.06 -10.46 27.33
CA PHE A 614 46.65 -11.04 28.53
C PHE A 614 45.67 -10.90 29.69
N TYR A 615 45.34 -12.01 30.34
CA TYR A 615 44.53 -12.01 31.56
C TYR A 615 45.40 -12.29 32.76
N ASN A 616 45.36 -11.39 33.74
CA ASN A 616 46.14 -11.56 34.96
C ASN A 616 45.35 -12.46 35.92
N LYS A 617 45.79 -13.71 36.11
CA LYS A 617 45.09 -14.70 36.92
C LYS A 617 45.12 -14.44 38.44
N LEU A 618 45.84 -13.42 38.90
CA LEU A 618 45.98 -13.07 40.33
C LEU A 618 44.94 -12.04 40.81
N SER A 619 44.00 -11.61 39.97
CA SER A 619 43.02 -10.55 40.26
C SER A 619 41.68 -11.05 40.85
N GLY A 620 41.54 -12.35 41.13
CA GLY A 620 40.26 -12.99 41.50
C GLY A 620 39.87 -13.00 42.98
N GLY A 621 40.72 -12.52 43.91
CA GLY A 621 40.47 -12.59 45.35
C GLY A 621 40.64 -11.24 46.05
N LYS A 622 39.65 -10.83 46.85
CA LYS A 622 39.68 -9.57 47.64
C LYS A 622 40.80 -9.50 48.69
N ASP A 623 41.51 -10.59 48.95
CA ASP A 623 42.57 -10.67 49.98
C ASP A 623 44.00 -10.79 49.39
N GLU A 624 44.19 -10.77 48.06
CA GLU A 624 45.51 -10.97 47.43
C GLU A 624 46.13 -9.71 46.80
N ALA A 625 45.43 -8.57 46.83
CA ALA A 625 45.99 -7.29 46.36
C ALA A 625 47.26 -6.87 47.14
N ASP A 626 47.41 -7.33 48.39
CA ASP A 626 48.58 -7.08 49.24
C ASP A 626 49.80 -8.00 48.92
N LEU A 627 49.65 -9.03 48.06
CA LEU A 627 50.73 -9.94 47.64
C LEU A 627 51.45 -9.49 46.35
N MET A 628 50.87 -8.54 45.60
CA MET A 628 51.34 -8.11 44.27
C MET A 628 52.59 -7.23 44.26
N ASP A 629 52.91 -6.58 45.39
CA ASP A 629 54.10 -5.72 45.54
C ASP A 629 55.42 -6.50 45.73
N TRP A 630 55.37 -7.84 45.82
CA TRP A 630 56.50 -8.66 46.28
C TRP A 630 57.13 -9.65 45.27
N LEU A 631 56.65 -9.77 44.03
CA LEU A 631 57.34 -10.60 43.02
C LEU A 631 58.52 -9.84 42.40
N PRO A 632 59.78 -10.27 42.63
CA PRO A 632 60.94 -9.54 42.13
C PRO A 632 60.97 -9.49 40.60
N ALA A 633 61.24 -8.30 40.05
CA ALA A 633 61.67 -8.18 38.66
C ALA A 633 62.94 -9.03 38.44
N ASP A 634 63.07 -9.60 37.24
CA ASP A 634 64.24 -10.39 36.79
C ASP A 634 64.37 -11.81 37.37
N GLN A 635 63.34 -12.32 38.07
CA GLN A 635 63.25 -13.74 38.44
C GLN A 635 62.45 -14.54 37.40
N THR A 636 62.89 -15.77 37.10
CA THR A 636 62.19 -16.67 36.17
C THR A 636 61.18 -17.54 36.91
N TYR A 637 59.95 -17.53 36.43
CA TYR A 637 58.82 -18.31 36.91
C TYR A 637 58.35 -19.31 35.85
N VAL A 638 57.44 -20.21 36.22
CA VAL A 638 56.89 -21.23 35.32
C VAL A 638 55.38 -21.04 35.20
N ALA A 639 54.89 -20.82 33.99
CA ALA A 639 53.48 -20.70 33.68
C ALA A 639 52.79 -22.07 33.76
N GLU A 640 51.46 -22.10 33.84
CA GLU A 640 50.66 -23.35 33.90
C GLU A 640 50.94 -24.30 32.73
N CYS A 641 51.32 -23.77 31.56
CA CYS A 641 51.71 -24.55 30.39
C CYS A 641 53.14 -25.12 30.47
N GLY A 642 53.84 -24.95 31.60
CA GLY A 642 55.23 -25.39 31.80
C GLY A 642 56.29 -24.50 31.14
N CYS A 643 55.90 -23.35 30.58
CA CYS A 643 56.80 -22.40 29.91
C CYS A 643 57.36 -21.37 30.89
N GLN A 644 58.57 -20.87 30.65
CA GLN A 644 59.20 -19.87 31.51
C GLN A 644 58.57 -18.49 31.28
N PHE A 645 58.38 -17.70 32.34
CA PHE A 645 57.99 -16.29 32.24
C PHE A 645 58.79 -15.40 33.21
N GLN A 646 58.91 -14.12 32.91
CA GLN A 646 59.59 -13.11 33.72
C GLN A 646 58.77 -11.82 33.77
N PHE A 647 58.81 -11.15 34.92
CA PHE A 647 58.41 -9.75 35.03
C PHE A 647 59.64 -8.87 34.84
N VAL A 648 59.54 -7.91 33.92
CA VAL A 648 60.64 -7.04 33.56
C VAL A 648 60.23 -5.59 33.79
N SER A 649 61.00 -4.90 34.64
CA SER A 649 60.90 -3.46 34.87
C SER A 649 61.37 -2.68 33.64
N GLN A 650 60.87 -1.47 33.42
CA GLN A 650 61.15 -0.70 32.20
C GLN A 650 62.63 -0.35 32.00
N GLY A 651 63.45 -0.37 33.05
CA GLY A 651 64.88 -0.04 32.98
C GLY A 651 65.71 -1.07 32.20
N ALA A 652 65.22 -2.30 32.04
CA ALA A 652 65.88 -3.36 31.28
C ALA A 652 65.53 -3.30 29.78
N SER A 653 66.49 -3.64 28.92
CA SER A 653 66.35 -3.66 27.46
C SER A 653 65.86 -5.00 26.91
N GLY A 654 65.52 -5.96 27.78
CA GLY A 654 65.01 -7.28 27.38
C GLY A 654 64.95 -8.28 28.53
N ALA A 655 64.35 -9.44 28.27
CA ALA A 655 64.25 -10.59 29.17
C ALA A 655 65.19 -11.71 28.70
N ALA A 656 65.98 -12.31 29.59
CA ALA A 656 66.91 -13.39 29.26
C ALA A 656 66.48 -14.70 29.92
N PHE A 657 66.14 -15.69 29.12
CA PHE A 657 65.70 -17.01 29.56
C PHE A 657 66.82 -18.03 29.41
N LYS A 658 67.07 -18.83 30.45
CA LYS A 658 68.21 -19.75 30.54
C LYS A 658 67.74 -21.19 30.79
N GLY A 659 68.60 -22.15 30.48
CA GLY A 659 68.32 -23.57 30.69
C GLY A 659 67.23 -24.10 29.75
N LEU A 660 67.17 -23.56 28.54
CA LEU A 660 66.21 -23.96 27.51
C LEU A 660 66.66 -25.23 26.79
N ASP A 661 65.69 -25.98 26.29
CA ASP A 661 65.95 -27.17 25.47
C ASP A 661 66.50 -26.75 24.10
N LEU A 662 67.61 -27.36 23.68
CA LEU A 662 68.32 -27.00 22.45
C LEU A 662 67.56 -27.43 21.19
N GLU A 663 66.72 -28.46 21.29
CA GLU A 663 65.95 -28.99 20.15
C GLU A 663 64.58 -28.30 19.97
N GLU A 664 64.13 -27.57 20.99
CA GLU A 664 62.82 -26.90 21.00
C GLU A 664 62.89 -25.48 20.41
N LYS A 665 61.84 -25.09 19.68
CA LYS A 665 61.68 -23.71 19.20
C LYS A 665 60.86 -22.92 20.19
N TYR A 666 61.23 -21.67 20.42
CA TYR A 666 60.55 -20.80 21.37
C TYR A 666 60.12 -19.48 20.74
N PHE A 667 58.96 -18.98 21.13
CA PHE A 667 58.48 -17.65 20.78
C PHE A 667 58.02 -16.88 22.03
N PRO A 668 58.29 -15.58 22.13
CA PRO A 668 57.87 -14.77 23.25
C PRO A 668 56.47 -14.19 23.02
N MET A 669 55.68 -14.15 24.10
CA MET A 669 54.46 -13.37 24.22
C MET A 669 54.70 -12.27 25.25
N VAL A 670 54.56 -11.01 24.83
CA VAL A 670 54.88 -9.83 25.67
C VAL A 670 53.64 -8.96 25.81
N ALA A 671 53.24 -8.68 27.05
CA ALA A 671 52.16 -7.77 27.40
C ALA A 671 52.52 -6.96 28.66
N ARG A 672 51.75 -5.90 28.91
CA ARG A 672 51.80 -5.16 30.17
C ARG A 672 51.27 -6.05 31.32
N ASP A 673 51.83 -5.87 32.51
CA ASP A 673 51.40 -6.60 33.71
C ASP A 673 50.13 -5.99 34.33
N TYR A 674 49.01 -6.10 33.60
CA TYR A 674 47.67 -5.79 34.11
C TYR A 674 46.63 -6.60 33.33
N ASP A 675 45.42 -6.72 33.88
CA ASP A 675 44.36 -7.54 33.28
C ASP A 675 43.83 -6.95 31.96
N GLN A 676 43.58 -7.81 30.97
CA GLN A 676 43.18 -7.44 29.60
C GLN A 676 44.21 -6.60 28.82
N ALA A 677 45.50 -6.69 29.17
CA ALA A 677 46.56 -6.00 28.42
C ALA A 677 46.76 -6.59 27.02
N PHE A 678 47.11 -5.74 26.04
CA PHE A 678 47.32 -6.19 24.66
C PHE A 678 48.67 -6.88 24.51
N PHE A 679 48.66 -8.07 23.91
CA PHE A 679 49.89 -8.71 23.47
C PHE A 679 50.38 -8.09 22.16
N GLY A 680 51.68 -7.74 22.11
CA GLY A 680 52.33 -7.41 20.85
C GLY A 680 52.39 -8.60 19.88
N VAL A 681 52.75 -8.35 18.63
CA VAL A 681 52.87 -9.41 17.60
C VAL A 681 54.05 -10.33 17.96
N PRO A 682 53.82 -11.64 18.19
CA PRO A 682 54.90 -12.55 18.53
C PRO A 682 55.79 -12.80 17.29
N PRO A 683 57.12 -12.78 17.42
CA PRO A 683 58.02 -13.14 16.34
C PRO A 683 57.98 -14.65 16.04
N GLU A 684 58.63 -15.06 14.96
CA GLU A 684 58.80 -16.48 14.65
C GLU A 684 59.61 -17.20 15.73
N ALA A 685 59.29 -18.49 15.92
CA ALA A 685 59.93 -19.27 16.96
C ALA A 685 61.34 -19.72 16.54
N ILE A 686 62.32 -19.54 17.43
CA ILE A 686 63.72 -19.87 17.18
C ILE A 686 64.27 -20.87 18.20
N GLN A 687 65.34 -21.59 17.85
CA GLN A 687 66.06 -22.48 18.76
C GLN A 687 67.18 -21.73 19.50
N PRO A 688 67.47 -22.08 20.77
CA PRO A 688 68.67 -21.62 21.46
C PRO A 688 69.95 -22.05 20.73
N ALA A 689 71.05 -21.32 20.94
CA ALA A 689 72.33 -21.68 20.34
C ALA A 689 72.83 -23.04 20.87
N ALA A 690 73.25 -23.93 19.96
CA ALA A 690 73.89 -25.20 20.32
C ALA A 690 75.29 -24.95 20.94
N PRO A 691 75.76 -25.83 21.86
CA PRO A 691 77.11 -25.70 22.43
C PRO A 691 78.18 -25.85 21.33
N MET A 692 78.99 -24.81 21.14
CA MET A 692 80.10 -24.84 20.18
C MET A 692 81.12 -25.93 20.57
N ALA A 693 81.51 -26.78 19.62
CA ALA A 693 82.64 -27.69 19.78
C ALA A 693 83.96 -26.89 19.94
N PRO A 694 84.93 -27.38 20.74
CA PRO A 694 86.13 -26.61 21.06
C PRO A 694 87.04 -26.42 19.83
N ALA A 695 87.32 -25.16 19.51
CA ALA A 695 88.26 -24.78 18.46
C ALA A 695 89.73 -25.02 18.89
N THR A 696 90.51 -25.59 17.98
CA THR A 696 91.96 -25.83 18.03
C THR A 696 92.75 -24.49 18.01
N PRO A 697 93.93 -24.37 18.64
CA PRO A 697 94.59 -23.06 18.79
C PRO A 697 95.58 -22.66 17.67
N ALA A 698 95.51 -21.36 17.31
CA ALA A 698 96.55 -20.44 16.76
C ALA A 698 97.08 -20.68 15.30
N PRO A 699 97.52 -19.65 14.52
CA PRO A 699 98.30 -18.48 14.96
C PRO A 699 97.98 -17.08 14.36
N GLU A 700 98.75 -16.12 14.86
CA GLU A 700 98.84 -14.67 14.67
C GLU A 700 98.89 -14.14 13.22
N SER A 701 98.30 -12.95 12.98
CA SER A 701 98.99 -11.77 12.44
C SER A 701 98.05 -10.55 12.24
N ALA A 702 98.55 -9.38 12.61
CA ALA A 702 97.97 -8.02 12.51
C ALA A 702 98.02 -7.47 11.05
N PRO A 703 97.61 -6.21 10.72
CA PRO A 703 97.03 -5.14 11.54
C PRO A 703 95.76 -4.47 10.96
N THR A 704 94.97 -3.86 11.85
CA THR A 704 93.87 -2.94 11.54
C THR A 704 94.32 -1.47 11.70
N PRO A 705 93.92 -0.55 10.81
CA PRO A 705 93.99 0.88 11.06
C PRO A 705 92.66 1.42 11.63
N ASN A 706 92.79 2.00 12.82
CA ASN A 706 91.95 2.98 13.50
C ASN A 706 90.79 3.64 12.73
N LYS A 707 89.60 3.62 13.34
CA LYS A 707 88.89 4.87 13.68
C LYS A 707 88.42 4.85 15.13
N SER A 708 88.60 6.03 15.71
CA SER A 708 88.65 6.45 17.10
C SER A 708 87.27 6.63 17.78
N PRO A 709 87.25 6.84 19.10
CA PRO A 709 86.14 6.50 19.99
C PRO A 709 85.32 7.73 20.38
N ILE A 710 84.15 7.51 20.99
CA ILE A 710 83.55 8.50 21.89
C ILE A 710 83.33 7.84 23.25
N THR A 711 84.11 8.30 24.22
CA THR A 711 83.96 8.02 25.65
C THR A 711 83.59 9.33 26.34
N ARG A 712 82.55 9.25 27.20
CA ARG A 712 82.24 10.03 28.42
C ARG A 712 82.67 11.51 28.51
N LEU A 713 81.77 12.35 29.03
CA LEU A 713 81.82 12.78 30.44
C LEU A 713 80.56 13.55 30.86
N LEU A 714 79.97 13.11 31.97
CA LEU A 714 79.20 13.94 32.90
C LEU A 714 80.16 14.94 33.59
N LEU A 715 79.69 16.17 33.86
CA LEU A 715 79.86 16.83 35.17
C LEU A 715 79.15 18.19 35.22
N THR A 716 78.47 18.37 36.35
CA THR A 716 77.74 19.52 36.89
C THR A 716 78.65 20.56 37.57
N SER A 717 78.29 21.85 37.50
CA SER A 717 78.37 22.88 38.56
C SER A 717 77.84 24.21 37.96
N ALA A 718 76.79 24.90 38.45
CA ALA A 718 76.49 25.55 39.74
C ALA A 718 76.83 27.06 39.77
N ALA A 719 75.91 27.83 40.39
CA ALA A 719 75.88 29.27 40.73
C ALA A 719 75.39 30.23 39.62
N SER A 720 74.23 30.91 39.64
CA SER A 720 73.39 31.62 40.65
C SER A 720 73.40 33.15 40.40
N GLN A 721 72.22 33.73 40.19
CA GLN A 721 71.67 34.96 40.82
C GLN A 721 70.29 35.27 40.19
N PHE A 722 69.19 35.16 40.96
CA PHE A 722 68.42 36.25 41.62
C PHE A 722 67.66 37.13 40.60
N ASN A 723 66.34 37.35 40.63
CA ASN A 723 65.29 37.41 41.67
C ASN A 723 64.04 36.59 41.22
N GLY A 724 63.23 35.92 42.05
CA GLY A 724 62.54 36.40 43.25
C GLY A 724 61.34 37.30 42.85
N THR A 725 60.06 37.07 43.19
CA THR A 725 59.48 36.31 44.30
C THR A 725 57.94 36.24 44.14
N LEU A 726 57.39 35.04 44.36
CA LEU A 726 56.10 34.63 45.00
C LEU A 726 54.82 35.49 44.88
N SER A 727 53.69 34.86 44.55
CA SER A 727 52.84 34.14 45.53
C SER A 727 51.46 33.76 44.94
N SER A 728 51.01 32.52 45.25
CA SER A 728 49.62 32.03 45.50
C SER A 728 48.48 32.41 44.52
N GLY A 729 47.57 31.55 44.10
CA GLY A 729 47.12 30.26 44.62
C GLY A 729 45.59 30.16 44.45
N PHE A 730 45.14 29.04 43.86
CA PHE A 730 43.88 28.29 44.07
C PHE A 730 42.46 28.85 43.78
N SER A 731 41.69 27.90 43.22
CA SER A 731 40.22 27.63 43.27
C SER A 731 39.27 28.39 42.34
N LEU A 732 38.61 27.72 41.37
CA LEU A 732 37.49 26.74 41.40
C LEU A 732 36.11 27.40 41.51
N GLY A 733 35.20 27.06 40.58
CA GLY A 733 33.75 27.19 40.83
C GLY A 733 32.83 27.43 39.62
N CYS A 734 32.36 26.33 39.04
CA CYS A 734 31.02 25.98 38.51
C CYS A 734 29.96 27.02 38.05
N GLY A 735 29.20 26.60 37.01
CA GLY A 735 27.81 27.02 36.69
C GLY A 735 27.64 27.20 35.17
N ASN A 736 27.01 26.24 34.46
CA ASN A 736 25.59 26.25 34.04
C ASN A 736 25.30 27.37 33.01
N ASP A 737 24.54 27.24 31.92
CA ASP A 737 23.75 26.23 31.23
C ASP A 737 23.44 26.86 29.85
N GLU A 738 23.04 26.03 28.89
CA GLU A 738 22.02 26.32 27.85
C GLU A 738 22.21 27.39 26.74
N GLU A 739 22.07 26.86 25.52
CA GLU A 739 21.26 27.35 24.38
C GLU A 739 21.63 28.62 23.57
N ASN A 740 22.04 28.32 22.33
CA ASN A 740 21.60 28.85 21.03
C ASN A 740 21.61 30.36 20.69
N GLU A 741 22.19 30.62 19.50
CA GLU A 741 21.80 31.54 18.41
C GLU A 741 21.25 32.94 18.77
N GLU A 742 21.55 34.05 18.13
CA GLU A 742 22.31 34.49 16.96
C GLU A 742 22.18 36.02 17.04
N ALA A 743 23.23 36.82 16.79
CA ALA A 743 23.03 38.16 16.25
C ALA A 743 24.32 38.74 15.66
N ARG A 744 24.24 38.95 14.35
CA ARG A 744 25.20 39.60 13.49
C ARG A 744 25.43 41.08 13.89
N ASN A 745 26.72 41.40 13.97
CA ASN A 745 27.41 42.43 13.18
C ASN A 745 27.03 43.90 13.41
N MET A 746 28.03 44.71 13.77
CA MET A 746 28.55 45.79 12.90
C MET A 746 29.88 46.30 13.46
N GLY A 747 30.91 46.18 12.63
CA GLY A 747 32.31 46.46 12.95
C GLY A 747 32.66 47.94 13.07
N GLY A 748 33.61 48.20 13.96
CA GLY A 748 34.30 49.47 14.13
C GLY A 748 35.36 49.72 13.06
N VAL A 749 35.58 51.01 12.84
CA VAL A 749 36.58 51.64 11.99
C VAL A 749 38.01 51.32 12.46
N PRO A 750 38.98 51.06 11.56
CA PRO A 750 40.37 50.88 11.95
C PRO A 750 41.15 52.20 12.01
N HIS A 751 41.96 52.33 13.06
CA HIS A 751 43.11 53.22 13.13
C HIS A 751 44.21 52.73 12.17
N SER A 752 44.93 53.67 11.57
CA SER A 752 46.20 53.42 10.87
C SER A 752 47.29 54.30 11.48
N ASP A 753 48.50 53.74 11.55
CA ASP A 753 49.71 54.37 12.04
C ASP A 753 50.76 54.46 10.91
N SER A 754 51.64 55.44 11.09
CA SER A 754 52.96 55.68 10.48
C SER A 754 53.11 56.37 9.12
N GLY A 755 53.87 57.48 9.14
CA GLY A 755 55.03 57.60 8.23
C GLY A 755 55.16 58.81 7.30
N GLN A 756 55.74 59.90 7.84
CA GLN A 756 56.69 60.83 7.19
C GLN A 756 56.20 61.83 6.10
N GLY A 757 56.78 63.04 6.20
CA GLY A 757 56.33 64.25 5.55
C GLY A 757 56.96 64.52 4.18
N ASP A 758 56.32 65.43 3.46
CA ASP A 758 57.01 66.56 2.83
C ASP A 758 55.99 67.64 2.45
N ALA A 759 56.34 68.88 2.73
CA ALA A 759 55.52 70.05 2.47
C ALA A 759 55.54 70.41 0.98
N SER A 760 54.37 70.60 0.38
CA SER A 760 54.22 71.30 -0.90
C SER A 760 52.93 72.10 -0.91
N SER A 761 53.09 73.39 -1.17
CA SER A 761 52.05 74.42 -1.27
C SER A 761 50.94 74.00 -2.25
N MET A 762 49.72 73.79 -1.73
CA MET A 762 48.51 73.67 -2.54
C MET A 762 47.91 75.05 -2.82
N THR A 763 47.51 75.29 -4.06
CA THR A 763 46.93 76.56 -4.49
C THR A 763 45.42 76.59 -4.22
N LEU A 764 44.83 77.78 -4.03
CA LEU A 764 43.39 78.00 -3.82
C LEU A 764 42.48 77.33 -4.87
N ASN A 765 43.01 77.03 -6.06
CA ASN A 765 42.30 76.29 -7.11
C ASN A 765 42.14 74.79 -6.79
N ASP A 766 43.09 74.18 -6.08
CA ASP A 766 43.07 72.75 -5.73
C ASP A 766 42.02 72.47 -4.65
N GLU A 767 41.83 73.39 -3.70
CA GLU A 767 40.74 73.31 -2.70
C GLU A 767 39.36 73.50 -3.35
N GLN A 768 39.21 74.43 -4.29
CA GLN A 768 37.95 74.61 -5.02
C GLN A 768 37.58 73.38 -5.87
N GLN A 769 38.57 72.74 -6.51
CA GLN A 769 38.32 71.49 -7.25
C GLN A 769 37.95 70.33 -6.31
N ARG A 770 38.59 70.20 -5.14
CA ARG A 770 38.18 69.21 -4.13
C ARG A 770 36.75 69.47 -3.63
N PHE A 771 36.39 70.72 -3.34
CA PHE A 771 35.05 71.05 -2.85
C PHE A 771 33.96 70.74 -3.88
N ARG A 772 34.22 71.05 -5.16
CA ARG A 772 33.32 70.65 -6.26
C ARG A 772 33.21 69.14 -6.40
N SER A 773 34.32 68.40 -6.29
CA SER A 773 34.30 66.93 -6.35
C SER A 773 33.50 66.31 -5.20
N VAL A 774 33.65 66.84 -3.98
CA VAL A 774 32.91 66.37 -2.80
C VAL A 774 31.42 66.70 -2.92
N SER A 775 31.08 67.90 -3.38
CA SER A 775 29.69 68.30 -3.61
C SER A 775 29.00 67.42 -4.67
N LEU A 776 29.71 67.06 -5.74
CA LEU A 776 29.18 66.18 -6.78
C LEU A 776 28.98 64.74 -6.28
N LYS A 777 29.90 64.24 -5.43
CA LYS A 777 29.75 62.94 -4.75
C LYS A 777 28.58 62.96 -3.76
N LEU A 778 28.34 64.08 -3.08
CA LEU A 778 27.21 64.24 -2.15
C LEU A 778 25.88 64.20 -2.90
N GLN A 779 25.76 64.93 -4.01
CA GLN A 779 24.57 64.90 -4.87
C GLN A 779 24.32 63.51 -5.45
N GLN A 780 25.37 62.79 -5.82
CA GLN A 780 25.26 61.40 -6.28
C GLN A 780 24.73 60.48 -5.15
N LYS A 781 25.20 60.66 -3.92
CA LYS A 781 24.73 59.90 -2.75
C LYS A 781 23.29 60.26 -2.37
N GLU A 782 22.88 61.52 -2.49
CA GLU A 782 21.48 61.94 -2.30
C GLU A 782 20.56 61.28 -3.32
N HIS A 783 20.98 61.18 -4.59
CA HIS A 783 20.22 60.50 -5.63
C HIS A 783 20.13 58.98 -5.41
N GLU A 784 21.22 58.34 -5.00
CA GLU A 784 21.24 56.93 -4.61
C GLU A 784 20.30 56.66 -3.43
N LEU A 785 20.28 57.55 -2.43
CA LEU A 785 19.40 57.44 -1.27
C LEU A 785 17.93 57.62 -1.65
N ALA A 786 17.60 58.60 -2.50
CA ALA A 786 16.24 58.81 -3.00
C ALA A 786 15.73 57.57 -3.77
N THR A 787 16.58 57.00 -4.61
CA THR A 787 16.24 55.77 -5.37
C THR A 787 16.03 54.57 -4.45
N ALA A 788 16.83 54.44 -3.39
CA ALA A 788 16.67 53.39 -2.39
C ALA A 788 15.37 53.56 -1.58
N LEU A 789 14.98 54.79 -1.26
CA LEU A 789 13.71 55.08 -0.58
C LEU A 789 12.50 54.73 -1.45
N ASP A 790 12.51 55.11 -2.73
CA ASP A 790 11.44 54.74 -3.68
C ASP A 790 11.31 53.21 -3.82
N SER A 791 12.45 52.50 -3.86
CA SER A 791 12.46 51.04 -3.89
C SER A 791 11.88 50.42 -2.61
N LEU A 792 12.17 50.98 -1.44
CA LEU A 792 11.63 50.51 -0.16
C LEU A 792 10.12 50.77 -0.06
N ASP A 793 9.62 51.89 -0.58
CA ASP A 793 8.19 52.18 -0.64
C ASP A 793 7.45 51.21 -1.57
N SER A 794 8.04 50.87 -2.71
CA SER A 794 7.50 49.85 -3.62
C SER A 794 7.41 48.48 -2.95
N ILE A 795 8.48 48.05 -2.27
CA ILE A 795 8.50 46.78 -1.52
C ILE A 795 7.45 46.82 -0.40
N GLY A 796 7.32 47.94 0.31
CA GLY A 796 6.32 48.13 1.36
C GLY A 796 4.88 48.06 0.84
N LEU A 797 4.63 48.48 -0.40
CA LEU A 797 3.32 48.33 -1.05
C LEU A 797 3.02 46.87 -1.40
N GLU A 798 3.98 46.16 -1.99
CA GLU A 798 3.85 44.72 -2.31
C GLU A 798 3.64 43.87 -1.07
N LEU A 799 4.34 44.17 0.03
CA LEU A 799 4.20 43.42 1.28
C LEU A 799 2.82 43.62 1.92
N ARG A 800 2.23 44.82 1.79
CA ARG A 800 0.86 45.09 2.23
C ARG A 800 -0.17 44.37 1.36
N GLN A 801 0.04 44.31 0.05
CA GLN A 801 -0.84 43.57 -0.86
C GLN A 801 -0.78 42.07 -0.57
N ASN A 802 0.42 41.49 -0.45
CA ASN A 802 0.59 40.08 -0.10
C ASN A 802 -0.04 39.74 1.24
N LYS A 803 0.09 40.61 2.24
CA LYS A 803 -0.57 40.41 3.54
C LYS A 803 -2.10 40.39 3.41
N ALA A 804 -2.68 41.30 2.64
CA ALA A 804 -4.12 41.33 2.40
C ALA A 804 -4.61 40.07 1.66
N ASP A 805 -3.86 39.62 0.66
CA ASP A 805 -4.18 38.40 -0.10
C ASP A 805 -4.08 37.14 0.78
N THR A 806 -3.07 37.07 1.66
CA THR A 806 -2.96 35.95 2.63
C THR A 806 -4.07 35.94 3.66
N GLU A 807 -4.53 37.10 4.13
CA GLU A 807 -5.65 37.17 5.09
C GLU A 807 -6.97 36.77 4.41
N ALA A 808 -7.18 37.16 3.15
CA ALA A 808 -8.34 36.72 2.38
C ALA A 808 -8.33 35.19 2.14
N GLN A 809 -7.18 34.61 1.83
CA GLN A 809 -7.04 33.15 1.71
C GLN A 809 -7.29 32.43 3.03
N LYS A 810 -6.83 33.00 4.15
CA LYS A 810 -7.09 32.44 5.48
C LYS A 810 -8.59 32.43 5.80
N GLN A 811 -9.32 33.51 5.51
CA GLN A 811 -10.76 33.58 5.72
C GLN A 811 -11.53 32.57 4.85
N ASP A 812 -11.12 32.36 3.58
CA ASP A 812 -11.70 31.32 2.72
C ASP A 812 -11.48 29.91 3.31
N LEU A 813 -10.27 29.64 3.81
CA LEU A 813 -9.95 28.36 4.43
C LEU A 813 -10.73 28.13 5.73
N GLU A 814 -10.88 29.14 6.57
CA GLU A 814 -11.68 29.08 7.79
C GLU A 814 -13.15 28.74 7.48
N SER A 815 -13.75 29.42 6.49
CA SER A 815 -15.13 29.11 6.05
C SER A 815 -15.27 27.67 5.52
N ARG A 816 -14.27 27.17 4.78
CA ARG A 816 -14.28 25.79 4.28
C ARG A 816 -14.11 24.75 5.37
N ILE A 817 -13.39 25.08 6.45
CA ILE A 817 -13.26 24.20 7.62
C ILE A 817 -14.62 24.09 8.31
N GLU A 818 -15.32 25.20 8.53
CA GLU A 818 -16.67 25.19 9.14
C GLU A 818 -17.67 24.36 8.33
N ASP A 819 -17.66 24.50 6.99
CA ASP A 819 -18.51 23.70 6.10
C ASP A 819 -18.22 22.19 6.22
N LEU A 820 -16.93 21.82 6.28
CA LEU A 820 -16.49 20.43 6.42
C LEU A 820 -16.83 19.85 7.79
N GLU A 821 -16.68 20.63 8.86
CA GLU A 821 -17.11 20.24 10.21
C GLU A 821 -18.62 19.96 10.26
N GLY A 822 -19.43 20.81 9.61
CA GLY A 822 -20.87 20.60 9.47
C GLY A 822 -21.25 19.38 8.60
N GLU A 823 -20.42 18.99 7.63
CA GLU A 823 -20.62 17.76 6.87
C GLU A 823 -20.23 16.51 7.68
N ILE A 824 -19.12 16.56 8.42
CA ILE A 824 -18.68 15.50 9.32
C ILE A 824 -19.75 15.21 10.38
N GLN A 825 -20.34 16.24 10.98
CA GLN A 825 -21.39 16.08 11.98
C GLN A 825 -22.63 15.37 11.39
N ARG A 826 -23.08 15.77 10.20
CA ARG A 826 -24.21 15.11 9.51
C ARG A 826 -23.92 13.66 9.15
N LEU A 827 -22.68 13.35 8.76
CA LEU A 827 -22.24 11.98 8.50
C LEU A 827 -22.21 11.14 9.77
N GLN A 828 -21.78 11.70 10.90
CA GLN A 828 -21.79 11.01 12.19
C GLN A 828 -23.23 10.70 12.66
N GLU A 829 -24.16 11.64 12.50
CA GLU A 829 -25.58 11.42 12.80
C GLU A 829 -26.16 10.30 11.93
N THR A 830 -25.89 10.33 10.62
CA THR A 830 -26.33 9.27 9.70
C THR A 830 -25.71 7.91 10.06
N GLN A 831 -24.42 7.89 10.42
CA GLN A 831 -23.73 6.68 10.87
C GLN A 831 -24.38 6.10 12.13
N ASN A 832 -24.74 6.94 13.10
CA ASN A 832 -25.42 6.51 14.31
C ASN A 832 -26.81 5.92 14.03
N GLU A 833 -27.60 6.54 13.14
CA GLU A 833 -28.89 6.00 12.69
C GLU A 833 -28.72 4.63 12.02
N THR A 834 -27.74 4.49 11.13
CA THR A 834 -27.48 3.20 10.46
C THR A 834 -27.01 2.12 11.43
N ASN A 835 -26.15 2.45 12.40
CA ASN A 835 -25.70 1.53 13.44
C ASN A 835 -26.87 1.04 14.30
N THR A 836 -27.79 1.94 14.65
CA THR A 836 -29.00 1.60 15.42
C THR A 836 -29.87 0.63 14.62
N ARG A 837 -30.09 0.91 13.34
CA ARG A 837 -30.87 0.02 12.46
C ARG A 837 -30.19 -1.34 12.23
N CYS A 838 -28.86 -1.38 12.16
CA CYS A 838 -28.10 -2.62 12.11
C CYS A 838 -28.24 -3.43 13.40
N ALA A 839 -28.24 -2.78 14.57
CA ALA A 839 -28.45 -3.45 15.86
C ALA A 839 -29.87 -4.06 15.95
N GLU A 840 -30.90 -3.33 15.50
CA GLU A 840 -32.29 -3.83 15.42
C GLU A 840 -32.40 -5.06 14.51
N LEU A 841 -31.80 -5.00 13.32
CA LEU A 841 -31.76 -6.11 12.35
C LEU A 841 -31.01 -7.32 12.90
N SER A 842 -29.91 -7.10 13.62
CA SER A 842 -29.17 -8.17 14.30
C SER A 842 -30.03 -8.82 15.39
N GLY A 843 -30.79 -8.04 16.17
CA GLY A 843 -31.72 -8.56 17.17
C GLY A 843 -32.85 -9.39 16.55
N THR A 844 -33.38 -8.95 15.40
CA THR A 844 -34.38 -9.74 14.67
C THR A 844 -33.79 -11.03 14.11
N ASN A 845 -32.57 -10.99 13.58
CA ASN A 845 -31.89 -12.17 13.04
C ASN A 845 -31.61 -13.20 14.15
N ASN A 846 -31.13 -12.77 15.31
CA ASN A 846 -30.94 -13.64 16.48
C ASN A 846 -32.25 -14.32 16.92
N THR A 847 -33.35 -13.56 16.91
CA THR A 847 -34.69 -14.09 17.22
C THR A 847 -35.14 -15.13 16.18
N LEU A 848 -34.89 -14.87 14.90
CA LEU A 848 -35.21 -15.80 13.82
C LEU A 848 -34.36 -17.07 13.90
N GLN A 849 -33.07 -16.96 14.23
CA GLN A 849 -32.20 -18.12 14.45
C GLN A 849 -32.65 -18.96 15.66
N ALA A 850 -33.09 -18.32 16.75
CA ALA A 850 -33.66 -19.03 17.90
C ALA A 850 -34.92 -19.82 17.51
N LYS A 851 -35.83 -19.20 16.75
CA LYS A 851 -37.02 -19.88 16.20
C LYS A 851 -36.66 -21.01 15.25
N LEU A 852 -35.64 -20.84 14.40
CA LEU A 852 -35.15 -21.90 13.52
C LEU A 852 -34.62 -23.10 14.30
N LYS A 853 -33.82 -22.87 15.35
CA LYS A 853 -33.32 -23.93 16.23
C LYS A 853 -34.46 -24.66 16.93
N GLN A 854 -35.48 -23.95 17.38
CA GLN A 854 -36.68 -24.54 17.97
C GLN A 854 -37.39 -25.44 16.95
N PHE A 855 -37.62 -24.96 15.72
CA PHE A 855 -38.24 -25.77 14.67
C PHE A 855 -37.41 -26.99 14.28
N GLN A 856 -36.08 -26.89 14.29
CA GLN A 856 -35.20 -28.03 14.07
C GLN A 856 -35.32 -29.08 15.18
N ALA A 857 -35.40 -28.66 16.45
CA ALA A 857 -35.62 -29.56 17.57
C ALA A 857 -36.98 -30.28 17.46
N GLU A 858 -38.04 -29.54 17.13
CA GLU A 858 -39.38 -30.11 16.89
C GLU A 858 -39.37 -31.10 15.71
N LYS A 859 -38.62 -30.82 14.62
CA LYS A 859 -38.45 -31.75 13.50
C LYS A 859 -37.77 -33.06 13.93
N ILE A 860 -36.72 -32.98 14.75
CA ILE A 860 -36.00 -34.17 15.26
C ILE A 860 -36.91 -35.01 16.16
N GLU A 861 -37.69 -34.36 17.03
CA GLU A 861 -38.64 -35.05 17.90
C GLU A 861 -39.72 -35.77 17.10
N LEU A 862 -40.28 -35.10 16.09
CA LEU A 862 -41.30 -35.67 15.22
C LEU A 862 -40.76 -36.86 14.42
N ALA A 863 -39.56 -36.74 13.84
CA ALA A 863 -38.86 -37.83 13.15
C ALA A 863 -38.63 -39.04 14.09
N SER A 864 -38.19 -38.79 15.32
CA SER A 864 -38.01 -39.83 16.33
C SER A 864 -39.32 -40.55 16.66
N ARG A 865 -40.44 -39.80 16.71
CA ARG A 865 -41.77 -40.37 16.98
C ARG A 865 -42.27 -41.24 15.83
N VAL A 866 -42.04 -40.80 14.58
CA VAL A 866 -42.35 -41.57 13.37
C VAL A 866 -41.53 -42.86 13.33
N HIS A 867 -40.24 -42.80 13.67
CA HIS A 867 -39.37 -43.98 13.69
C HIS A 867 -39.84 -45.02 14.72
N ARG A 868 -40.19 -44.58 15.94
CA ARG A 868 -40.77 -45.46 16.96
C ARG A 868 -42.07 -46.13 16.50
N LEU A 869 -42.95 -45.39 15.83
CA LEU A 869 -44.20 -45.96 15.29
C LEU A 869 -43.93 -46.96 14.16
N ALA A 870 -42.95 -46.68 13.31
CA ALA A 870 -42.52 -47.60 12.25
C ALA A 870 -41.93 -48.91 12.84
N ASP A 871 -41.11 -48.82 13.89
CA ASP A 871 -40.52 -49.98 14.57
C ASP A 871 -41.57 -50.86 15.27
N VAL A 872 -42.58 -50.25 15.90
CA VAL A 872 -43.70 -50.96 16.51
C VAL A 872 -44.48 -51.74 15.45
N GLU A 873 -44.73 -51.13 14.29
CA GLU A 873 -45.48 -51.79 13.22
C GLU A 873 -44.64 -52.85 12.48
N MET A 874 -43.34 -52.64 12.33
CA MET A 874 -42.40 -53.65 11.82
C MET A 874 -42.32 -54.87 12.74
N SER A 875 -42.42 -54.65 14.06
CA SER A 875 -42.44 -55.71 15.07
C SER A 875 -43.73 -56.54 15.01
N ARG A 876 -44.89 -55.89 14.77
CA ARG A 876 -46.18 -56.57 14.52
C ARG A 876 -46.17 -57.42 13.26
N VAL A 877 -45.51 -56.98 12.19
CA VAL A 877 -45.40 -57.73 10.93
C VAL A 877 -44.52 -58.98 11.10
N LYS A 878 -43.49 -58.95 11.96
CA LYS A 878 -42.62 -60.12 12.22
C LYS A 878 -43.32 -61.25 12.98
N THR A 879 -44.37 -60.97 13.75
CA THR A 879 -45.05 -61.97 14.60
C THR A 879 -46.15 -62.79 13.90
N ASN A 880 -46.45 -62.54 12.62
CA ASN A 880 -47.52 -63.24 11.91
C ASN A 880 -47.10 -63.66 10.48
N PRO A 881 -46.56 -64.88 10.27
CA PRO A 881 -46.06 -65.29 8.97
C PRO A 881 -47.19 -65.91 8.13
N ALA A 882 -48.00 -65.05 7.50
CA ALA A 882 -48.87 -65.46 6.40
C ALA A 882 -48.43 -64.78 5.10
N SER A 883 -48.57 -65.52 4.00
CA SER A 883 -47.95 -65.37 2.67
C SER A 883 -48.38 -64.14 1.84
N GLN A 884 -48.69 -63.00 2.47
CA GLN A 884 -48.93 -61.69 1.82
C GLN A 884 -47.87 -60.62 2.14
N SER A 885 -46.76 -61.00 2.78
CA SER A 885 -45.86 -60.05 3.43
C SER A 885 -44.87 -59.30 2.50
N ARG A 886 -44.60 -59.74 1.27
CA ARG A 886 -43.61 -59.05 0.40
C ARG A 886 -44.10 -57.76 -0.26
N GLN A 887 -45.39 -57.68 -0.65
CA GLN A 887 -45.95 -56.48 -1.28
C GLN A 887 -46.22 -55.36 -0.26
N HIS A 888 -46.66 -55.70 0.96
CA HIS A 888 -46.84 -54.71 2.03
C HIS A 888 -45.50 -54.14 2.54
N ILE A 889 -44.41 -54.92 2.60
CA ILE A 889 -43.08 -54.42 2.97
C ILE A 889 -42.56 -53.40 1.95
N HIS A 890 -42.74 -53.65 0.64
CA HIS A 890 -42.32 -52.72 -0.41
C HIS A 890 -43.12 -51.40 -0.39
N TYR A 891 -44.41 -51.48 -0.06
CA TYR A 891 -45.29 -50.31 0.05
C TYR A 891 -44.99 -49.48 1.31
N LEU A 892 -44.68 -50.13 2.44
CA LEU A 892 -44.27 -49.47 3.69
C LEU A 892 -42.87 -48.83 3.58
N GLN A 893 -41.94 -49.45 2.85
CA GLN A 893 -40.64 -48.82 2.52
C GLN A 893 -40.82 -47.60 1.61
N GLY A 894 -41.72 -47.64 0.64
CA GLY A 894 -42.07 -46.47 -0.19
C GLY A 894 -42.72 -45.34 0.60
N LEU A 895 -43.60 -45.66 1.57
CA LEU A 895 -44.20 -44.67 2.47
C LEU A 895 -43.17 -44.05 3.43
N SER A 896 -42.18 -44.81 3.90
CA SER A 896 -41.09 -44.27 4.72
C SER A 896 -40.24 -43.24 3.96
N VAL A 897 -39.92 -43.50 2.68
CA VAL A 897 -39.22 -42.54 1.80
C VAL A 897 -40.08 -41.30 1.51
N THR A 898 -41.39 -41.49 1.35
CA THR A 898 -42.33 -40.37 1.10
C THR A 898 -42.50 -39.48 2.33
N VAL A 899 -42.58 -40.07 3.53
CA VAL A 899 -42.64 -39.32 4.80
C VAL A 899 -41.33 -38.57 5.06
N GLN A 900 -40.18 -39.14 4.69
CA GLN A 900 -38.89 -38.45 4.75
C GLN A 900 -38.86 -37.22 3.83
N GLY A 901 -39.43 -37.31 2.62
CA GLY A 901 -39.56 -36.17 1.70
C GLY A 901 -40.56 -35.09 2.14
N VAL A 902 -41.61 -35.45 2.87
CA VAL A 902 -42.59 -34.50 3.43
C VAL A 902 -42.00 -33.68 4.58
N LEU A 903 -41.03 -34.22 5.31
CA LEU A 903 -40.30 -33.51 6.38
C LEU A 903 -39.34 -32.44 5.84
N ASP A 904 -39.10 -32.39 4.53
CA ASP A 904 -38.22 -31.41 3.86
C ASP A 904 -39.01 -30.28 3.17
N LEU A 905 -40.33 -30.21 3.40
CA LEU A 905 -41.16 -29.11 2.91
C LEU A 905 -40.92 -27.81 3.71
N PRO A 906 -40.97 -26.63 3.07
CA PRO A 906 -40.47 -25.39 3.66
C PRO A 906 -41.43 -24.71 4.65
N SER A 907 -42.68 -25.18 4.81
CA SER A 907 -43.66 -24.55 5.71
C SER A 907 -44.52 -25.54 6.50
N ARG A 908 -44.89 -25.16 7.72
CA ARG A 908 -45.70 -25.97 8.65
C ARG A 908 -47.08 -26.32 8.09
N GLU A 909 -47.71 -25.42 7.34
CA GLU A 909 -49.01 -25.66 6.70
C GLU A 909 -48.91 -26.67 5.56
N ALA A 910 -47.83 -26.60 4.75
CA ALA A 910 -47.59 -27.59 3.70
C ALA A 910 -47.34 -28.99 4.31
N ILE A 911 -46.50 -29.08 5.35
CA ILE A 911 -46.22 -30.34 6.06
C ILE A 911 -47.51 -30.94 6.63
N THR A 912 -48.37 -30.12 7.26
CA THR A 912 -49.60 -30.61 7.92
C THR A 912 -50.63 -31.12 6.91
N VAL A 913 -50.86 -30.38 5.82
CA VAL A 913 -51.81 -30.76 4.75
C VAL A 913 -51.34 -32.04 4.04
N THR A 914 -50.05 -32.16 3.74
CA THR A 914 -49.50 -33.34 3.07
C THR A 914 -49.49 -34.56 3.99
N LEU A 915 -49.19 -34.39 5.29
CA LEU A 915 -49.29 -35.48 6.27
C LEU A 915 -50.73 -35.99 6.46
N GLN A 916 -51.73 -35.10 6.45
CA GLN A 916 -53.15 -35.51 6.47
C GLN A 916 -53.57 -36.29 5.23
N GLY A 917 -53.07 -35.91 4.04
CA GLY A 917 -53.27 -36.68 2.80
C GLY A 917 -52.63 -38.07 2.84
N VAL A 918 -51.41 -38.17 3.38
CA VAL A 918 -50.70 -39.45 3.56
C VAL A 918 -51.41 -40.34 4.60
N LEU A 919 -51.91 -39.76 5.70
CA LEU A 919 -52.72 -40.48 6.70
C LEU A 919 -54.01 -41.04 6.08
N GLY A 920 -54.71 -40.25 5.26
CA GLY A 920 -55.90 -40.71 4.52
C GLY A 920 -55.61 -41.86 3.55
N MET A 921 -54.45 -41.85 2.89
CA MET A 921 -54.01 -42.94 2.02
C MET A 921 -53.65 -44.21 2.80
N ILE A 922 -52.98 -44.08 3.94
CA ILE A 922 -52.67 -45.23 4.84
C ILE A 922 -53.97 -45.86 5.35
N GLN A 923 -54.95 -45.05 5.74
CA GLN A 923 -56.26 -45.52 6.23
C GLN A 923 -57.09 -46.20 5.12
N GLY A 924 -56.98 -45.72 3.88
CA GLY A 924 -57.59 -46.36 2.71
C GLY A 924 -57.00 -47.73 2.40
N VAL A 925 -55.68 -47.90 2.54
CA VAL A 925 -54.98 -49.18 2.29
C VAL A 925 -55.25 -50.19 3.41
N LEU A 926 -55.34 -49.77 4.67
CA LEU A 926 -55.72 -50.64 5.79
C LEU A 926 -57.17 -51.15 5.69
N ASN A 927 -58.07 -50.37 5.08
CA ASN A 927 -59.47 -50.76 4.87
C ASN A 927 -59.69 -51.73 3.68
N LEU A 928 -58.67 -51.96 2.84
CA LEU A 928 -58.76 -52.94 1.73
C LEU A 928 -58.61 -54.40 2.19
N GLY A 929 -58.30 -54.64 3.47
CA GLY A 929 -58.20 -55.97 4.07
C GLY A 929 -59.50 -56.55 4.65
N ALA A 930 -60.60 -55.79 4.64
CA ALA A 930 -61.87 -56.24 5.20
C ALA A 930 -63.00 -56.13 4.16
N ARG A 931 -63.22 -57.19 3.37
CA ARG A 931 -64.52 -57.38 2.69
C ARG A 931 -65.51 -58.03 3.67
N PRO A 932 -66.75 -57.52 3.77
CA PRO A 932 -67.77 -58.08 4.66
C PRO A 932 -68.52 -59.25 3.98
N PRO A 933 -69.14 -60.17 4.74
CA PRO A 933 -70.19 -61.01 4.19
C PRO A 933 -71.56 -60.30 4.22
N VAL A 934 -72.40 -60.77 3.30
CA VAL A 934 -73.68 -60.22 2.83
C VAL A 934 -74.86 -60.67 3.72
N GLN A 935 -76.00 -59.97 3.55
CA GLN A 935 -77.40 -60.23 4.00
C GLN A 935 -77.78 -59.56 5.33
N SER A 936 -78.96 -58.96 5.55
CA SER A 936 -80.16 -58.70 4.76
C SER A 936 -81.08 -57.79 5.59
N SER A 937 -81.97 -57.05 4.93
CA SER A 937 -83.33 -56.62 5.39
C SER A 937 -83.49 -55.82 6.69
N GLY A 938 -84.26 -54.73 6.61
CA GLY A 938 -85.11 -54.31 7.74
C GLY A 938 -85.24 -52.81 7.94
N ILE A 939 -86.34 -52.24 7.46
CA ILE A 939 -86.90 -50.97 7.92
C ILE A 939 -87.26 -51.08 9.41
N LYS A 940 -86.91 -50.07 10.25
CA LYS A 940 -87.81 -49.43 11.23
C LYS A 940 -87.14 -48.30 12.05
N ARG A 941 -87.91 -47.23 12.25
CA ARG A 941 -87.79 -46.19 13.28
C ARG A 941 -88.10 -46.75 14.68
N GLU A 942 -87.44 -46.23 15.71
CA GLU A 942 -87.95 -45.81 17.05
C GLU A 942 -86.71 -45.43 17.91
N GLN A 943 -86.63 -44.23 18.52
CA GLN A 943 -87.13 -43.84 19.85
C GLN A 943 -86.60 -44.77 20.98
N VAL A 944 -86.11 -44.35 22.16
CA VAL A 944 -86.22 -43.11 22.95
C VAL A 944 -85.23 -43.22 24.14
N LYS A 945 -84.79 -42.05 24.63
CA LYS A 945 -84.33 -41.62 25.98
C LYS A 945 -84.05 -42.66 27.09
N HIS A 946 -82.98 -42.42 27.85
CA HIS A 946 -82.97 -41.84 29.22
C HIS A 946 -81.50 -41.54 29.59
N GLU A 947 -81.09 -40.34 30.05
CA GLU A 947 -81.25 -39.78 31.41
C GLU A 947 -80.65 -40.73 32.48
N GLU A 948 -79.82 -40.33 33.43
CA GLU A 948 -79.91 -39.25 34.41
C GLU A 948 -78.58 -39.28 35.22
N VAL A 949 -78.00 -38.22 35.78
CA VAL A 949 -78.33 -37.51 37.05
C VAL A 949 -77.35 -36.30 37.08
N LYS A 950 -77.79 -35.03 37.04
CA LYS A 950 -78.22 -34.12 38.16
C LYS A 950 -77.09 -33.90 39.21
N ARG A 951 -76.89 -32.77 39.90
CA ARG A 951 -77.54 -31.46 40.12
C ARG A 951 -76.58 -30.67 41.04
N GLU A 952 -76.29 -29.38 40.78
CA GLU A 952 -76.83 -28.16 41.43
C GLU A 952 -76.29 -27.75 42.81
N GLY A 953 -76.10 -26.42 42.96
CA GLY A 953 -76.03 -25.64 44.21
C GLY A 953 -74.83 -24.67 44.21
N VAL A 954 -74.88 -23.42 43.68
CA VAL A 954 -75.63 -22.19 44.03
C VAL A 954 -75.37 -21.63 45.45
N LYS A 955 -74.74 -20.45 45.52
CA LYS A 955 -75.14 -19.18 46.24
C LYS A 955 -73.91 -18.25 46.33
N ARG A 956 -73.91 -17.01 45.79
CA ARG A 956 -74.44 -15.73 46.34
C ARG A 956 -74.01 -15.53 47.80
N GLU A 957 -73.41 -14.42 48.25
CA GLU A 957 -73.66 -12.99 47.99
C GLU A 957 -72.68 -12.13 48.85
N ARG A 958 -72.70 -10.80 48.65
CA ARG A 958 -72.26 -9.68 49.53
C ARG A 958 -70.79 -9.20 49.49
N VAL A 959 -70.42 -7.91 49.58
CA VAL A 959 -71.07 -6.56 49.55
C VAL A 959 -69.93 -5.51 49.76
N LYS A 960 -70.11 -4.27 49.25
CA LYS A 960 -69.41 -2.97 49.53
C LYS A 960 -67.97 -2.77 49.03
N ASP A 961 -67.63 -1.75 48.22
CA ASP A 961 -67.76 -0.26 48.31
C ASP A 961 -66.81 0.45 49.30
N GLU A 962 -66.31 1.62 48.84
CA GLU A 962 -65.39 2.65 49.40
C GLU A 962 -63.95 2.60 48.82
N ASN A 963 -63.34 3.66 48.27
CA ASN A 963 -63.71 5.07 48.11
C ASN A 963 -62.79 5.79 47.08
N ASP A 964 -63.32 6.88 46.51
CA ASP A 964 -62.71 7.90 45.64
C ASP A 964 -61.53 8.68 46.25
N HIS A 965 -60.61 9.18 45.40
CA HIS A 965 -60.43 10.64 45.15
C HIS A 965 -59.31 10.96 44.13
N ASP A 966 -59.70 11.35 42.91
CA ASP A 966 -59.62 12.72 42.37
C ASP A 966 -58.36 13.60 42.61
N LEU A 967 -57.69 14.06 41.52
CA LEU A 967 -57.59 15.49 41.10
C LEU A 967 -56.31 15.93 40.34
N TYR A 968 -56.54 16.92 39.46
CA TYR A 968 -55.66 17.96 38.89
C TYR A 968 -54.90 17.72 37.57
N SER A 969 -55.66 17.93 36.48
CA SER A 969 -55.27 18.82 35.38
C SER A 969 -54.94 20.24 35.88
N SER A 970 -53.83 20.83 35.44
CA SER A 970 -53.68 22.29 35.45
C SER A 970 -53.09 22.79 34.13
N HIS A 971 -53.94 23.45 33.34
CA HIS A 971 -53.52 24.60 32.55
C HIS A 971 -53.13 25.75 33.50
N PRO A 972 -52.30 26.69 33.02
CA PRO A 972 -52.87 28.03 32.88
C PRO A 972 -52.73 28.63 31.49
N LYS A 973 -53.74 29.45 31.23
CA LYS A 973 -54.07 30.24 30.03
C LYS A 973 -53.15 31.46 29.85
N ARG A 974 -53.26 32.04 28.64
CA ARG A 974 -52.99 33.44 28.20
C ARG A 974 -51.51 33.71 27.90
N ARG A 975 -51.14 34.20 26.71
CA ARG A 975 -51.69 35.38 26.03
C ARG A 975 -51.51 35.28 24.50
N LYS A 976 -52.56 35.64 23.75
CA LYS A 976 -52.43 36.19 22.40
C LYS A 976 -51.82 37.59 22.52
N GLN A 977 -50.79 37.88 21.74
CA GLN A 977 -50.58 39.19 21.13
C GLN A 977 -50.22 38.98 19.67
N ALA A 978 -50.89 39.75 18.83
CA ALA A 978 -50.72 39.79 17.39
C ALA A 978 -49.86 41.00 17.01
N GLU A 979 -49.17 40.85 15.88
CA GLU A 979 -48.70 41.88 14.94
C GLU A 979 -47.47 42.77 15.31
N PRO A 980 -46.77 43.38 14.33
CA PRO A 980 -46.03 42.80 13.18
C PRO A 980 -44.65 43.50 12.96
N ILE A 981 -43.98 43.28 11.81
CA ILE A 981 -42.89 44.11 11.20
C ILE A 981 -41.47 43.80 11.77
N ASP A 982 -40.34 43.71 11.06
CA ASP A 982 -39.91 44.31 9.79
C ASP A 982 -38.86 43.46 9.04
N LEU A 983 -38.77 43.73 7.74
CA LEU A 983 -37.63 43.50 6.88
C LEU A 983 -36.54 44.54 7.20
N THR A 984 -35.29 44.11 7.40
CA THR A 984 -34.02 44.71 6.91
C THR A 984 -32.86 44.33 7.84
N GLU A 985 -31.97 43.45 7.38
CA GLU A 985 -30.57 43.72 7.02
C GLU A 985 -29.96 42.51 6.30
#